data_AF-A0A8I2KPJ3-F1
#
_entry.id   AF-A0A8I2KPJ3-F1
#
_cell.length_a   1.000
_cell.length_b   1.000
_cell.length_c   1.000
_cell.angle_alpha   90.00
_cell.angle_beta   90.00
_cell.angle_gamma   90.00
#
_symmetry.space_group_name_H-M   'P 1'
#
loop_
_entity.id
_entity.type
_entity.pdbx_description
1 polymer ?
#
loop_
_entity_poly.entity_id
_entity_poly.type
_entity_poly.pdbx_seq_one_letter_code
_entity_poly.pdbx_strand_id
1 'polypeptide(L)'
;MIKDYYQQFDPAKQYSQLLFRASKGLQSRELNDLQLQSQHHVKGIADVLMKDGDVVKGGEVVIDQAHAVATIGASSVYLQGAVHDVDTKQLAIALNKLEIVGVWLAKEVVTELEDSTLRDPAIGAHNFDEAGAARLKISGRWGLSDSLDYPNSDFFPVYQIDHGTLIVKQPPPQLDSITSALARYDRESNGGSYVVSGLNVSYRESTASRQHFNVQEGKAHINGYEIAFNTALPVTLPNDPDVREVINEPSRFSANTQGAMRIDLDFAPVQRIDQVTAEVKKRTSLTRGHAQTGQNTDPFDDDSVIEILQISQGGIEYQQGIDFIFTRNHISWRDGGNKPASGTSYDVVYTYRRPIEVDADETGFWLEQQLNEAEEMLENGLVVVDYHWFMPRIDLLVLTPNGHVERIKGAPDRINPQAPLVPHQHLGLAQVQQHWGSAPPHIQNIAIEAVQMTDLALMQQQISDLYQLLAIERLRNDTNAQSPASKYGVFVDPFLDDDMRDIGLEQSAAIVDGELMLPMAAEITQLSQPQVQTLPYELEDVLVQESRTGEMKINPYMAFEPLPADVTLTPSVDHWTQTQTQWTSPITRRLTSGGGRVRRVITQTSTERVGVRRQQAEFLRTRWVNFAISGFDSGEQLDSLLFDGIEIISEVQA
;
A
#
# COMPACT_ATOMS: atom_id res chain seq x y z
N MET A 1 49.14 -10.26 -31.45
CA MET A 1 49.58 -9.07 -32.23
C MET A 1 49.67 -9.51 -33.68
N ILE A 2 48.97 -8.85 -34.60
CA ILE A 2 48.95 -9.21 -36.03
C ILE A 2 50.23 -8.71 -36.70
N LYS A 3 50.76 -9.49 -37.65
CA LYS A 3 51.91 -9.10 -38.47
C LYS A 3 51.51 -7.99 -39.44
N ASP A 4 52.40 -7.01 -39.66
CA ASP A 4 52.18 -5.87 -40.59
C ASP A 4 50.98 -4.95 -40.23
N TYR A 5 50.54 -4.98 -38.97
CA TYR A 5 49.55 -4.05 -38.40
C TYR A 5 50.24 -2.86 -37.73
N TYR A 6 49.97 -1.66 -38.24
CA TYR A 6 50.54 -0.40 -37.74
C TYR A 6 49.44 0.51 -37.18
N GLN A 7 49.64 0.98 -35.95
CA GLN A 7 48.83 2.01 -35.28
C GLN A 7 49.79 2.97 -34.55
N GLN A 8 49.57 4.28 -34.66
CA GLN A 8 50.43 5.32 -34.08
C GLN A 8 49.65 6.43 -33.37
N PHE A 9 48.31 6.34 -33.34
CA PHE A 9 47.47 7.25 -32.58
C PHE A 9 47.89 7.31 -31.11
N ASP A 10 48.12 8.53 -30.63
CA ASP A 10 48.56 8.84 -29.27
C ASP A 10 47.81 10.10 -28.80
N PRO A 11 46.89 9.98 -27.81
CA PRO A 11 46.16 11.10 -27.27
C PRO A 11 47.05 12.23 -26.72
N ALA A 12 48.27 11.92 -26.24
CA ALA A 12 49.17 12.90 -25.66
C ALA A 12 49.70 13.91 -26.70
N LYS A 13 49.68 13.56 -27.99
CA LYS A 13 50.15 14.44 -29.08
C LYS A 13 49.11 15.46 -29.54
N GLN A 14 47.87 15.37 -29.06
CA GLN A 14 46.78 16.32 -29.33
C GLN A 14 46.47 16.57 -30.82
N TYR A 15 46.69 15.57 -31.69
CA TYR A 15 46.23 15.66 -33.08
C TYR A 15 44.71 15.47 -33.15
N SER A 16 44.00 16.43 -33.75
CA SER A 16 42.52 16.44 -33.81
C SER A 16 41.92 15.86 -35.09
N GLN A 17 42.67 15.87 -36.21
CA GLN A 17 42.19 15.38 -37.50
C GLN A 17 43.35 14.92 -38.40
N LEU A 18 43.11 13.89 -39.21
CA LEU A 18 44.00 13.47 -40.29
C LEU A 18 43.72 14.29 -41.57
N LEU A 19 44.77 14.87 -42.15
CA LEU A 19 44.68 15.69 -43.36
C LEU A 19 45.18 14.89 -44.58
N PHE A 20 44.27 14.20 -45.27
CA PHE A 20 44.59 13.45 -46.48
C PHE A 20 45.01 14.39 -47.61
N ARG A 21 46.17 14.12 -48.21
CA ARG A 21 46.73 14.92 -49.30
C ARG A 21 46.38 14.32 -50.65
N ALA A 22 45.88 15.14 -51.57
CA ALA A 22 45.61 14.73 -52.94
C ALA A 22 46.87 14.12 -53.60
N SER A 23 46.66 13.08 -54.43
CA SER A 23 47.70 12.35 -55.16
C SER A 23 48.69 11.54 -54.31
N LYS A 24 48.46 11.40 -53.00
CA LYS A 24 49.19 10.45 -52.14
C LYS A 24 48.31 9.21 -51.91
N GLY A 25 48.91 8.02 -51.98
CA GLY A 25 48.22 6.77 -51.68
C GLY A 25 47.87 6.68 -50.19
N LEU A 26 46.67 6.21 -49.90
CA LEU A 26 46.17 6.01 -48.53
C LEU A 26 46.95 4.88 -47.86
N GLN A 27 47.39 5.10 -46.62
CA GLN A 27 48.13 4.09 -45.85
C GLN A 27 47.18 3.37 -44.87
N SER A 28 47.39 2.07 -44.65
CA SER A 28 46.59 1.28 -43.68
C SER A 28 46.63 1.88 -42.27
N ARG A 29 47.80 2.39 -41.85
CA ARG A 29 47.95 3.07 -40.56
C ARG A 29 47.05 4.30 -40.40
N GLU A 30 46.77 5.03 -41.49
CA GLU A 30 45.95 6.25 -41.42
C GLU A 30 44.49 5.89 -41.16
N LEU A 31 44.01 4.78 -41.70
CA LEU A 31 42.66 4.27 -41.41
C LEU A 31 42.56 3.70 -39.99
N ASN A 32 43.58 2.97 -39.53
CA ASN A 32 43.62 2.46 -38.16
C ASN A 32 43.64 3.61 -37.14
N ASP A 33 44.45 4.64 -37.38
CA ASP A 33 44.51 5.83 -36.52
C ASP A 33 43.21 6.63 -36.55
N LEU A 34 42.52 6.72 -37.70
CA LEU A 34 41.19 7.33 -37.80
C LEU A 34 40.18 6.57 -36.92
N GLN A 35 40.16 5.24 -37.00
CA GLN A 35 39.30 4.40 -36.18
C GLN A 35 39.53 4.64 -34.69
N LEU A 36 40.79 4.62 -34.23
CA LEU A 36 41.16 4.85 -32.83
C LEU A 36 40.84 6.27 -32.36
N GLN A 37 41.07 7.28 -33.20
CA GLN A 37 40.75 8.67 -32.90
C GLN A 37 39.25 8.87 -32.72
N SER A 38 38.44 8.30 -33.63
CA SER A 38 36.99 8.33 -33.51
C SER A 38 36.51 7.62 -32.24
N GLN A 39 37.06 6.44 -31.94
CA GLN A 39 36.75 5.70 -30.71
C GLN A 39 37.14 6.50 -29.46
N HIS A 40 38.29 7.19 -29.46
CA HIS A 40 38.70 8.05 -28.35
C HIS A 40 37.76 9.24 -28.15
N HIS A 41 37.29 9.89 -29.22
CA HIS A 41 36.33 10.99 -29.11
C HIS A 41 34.98 10.50 -28.57
N VAL A 42 34.46 9.38 -29.09
CA VAL A 42 33.21 8.78 -28.59
C VAL A 42 33.36 8.36 -27.14
N LYS A 43 34.47 7.70 -26.79
CA LYS A 43 34.80 7.33 -25.42
C LYS A 43 34.87 8.55 -24.50
N GLY A 44 35.48 9.65 -24.93
CA GLY A 44 35.54 10.88 -24.13
C GLY A 44 34.16 11.47 -23.82
N ILE A 45 33.19 11.34 -24.72
CA ILE A 45 31.79 11.74 -24.47
C ILE A 45 31.10 10.73 -23.57
N ALA A 46 31.29 9.43 -23.83
CA ALA A 46 30.63 8.36 -23.10
C ALA A 46 31.14 8.24 -21.65
N ASP A 47 32.43 8.47 -21.39
CA ASP A 47 33.05 8.48 -20.06
C ASP A 47 32.58 9.66 -19.18
N VAL A 48 32.01 10.71 -19.78
CA VAL A 48 31.34 11.78 -19.03
C VAL A 48 29.96 11.32 -18.55
N LEU A 49 29.32 10.41 -19.27
CA LEU A 49 27.96 9.93 -18.99
C LEU A 49 27.94 8.65 -18.17
N MET A 50 28.90 7.74 -18.39
CA MET A 50 28.94 6.38 -17.84
C MET A 50 30.35 6.05 -17.35
N LYS A 51 30.46 5.22 -16.32
CA LYS A 51 31.74 4.64 -15.87
C LYS A 51 31.86 3.19 -16.28
N ASP A 52 33.10 2.72 -16.38
CA ASP A 52 33.38 1.30 -16.60
C ASP A 52 32.70 0.46 -15.49
N GLY A 53 31.87 -0.50 -15.91
CA GLY A 53 31.11 -1.38 -15.03
C GLY A 53 29.69 -0.88 -14.75
N ASP A 54 29.18 0.08 -15.52
CA ASP A 54 27.77 0.48 -15.47
C ASP A 54 26.91 -0.43 -16.35
N VAL A 55 25.76 -0.84 -15.82
CA VAL A 55 24.79 -1.67 -16.55
C VAL A 55 23.81 -0.76 -17.28
N VAL A 56 23.80 -0.84 -18.61
CA VAL A 56 22.91 -0.05 -19.49
C VAL A 56 21.53 -0.66 -19.57
N LYS A 57 21.45 -2.00 -19.63
CA LYS A 57 20.20 -2.75 -19.75
C LYS A 57 20.35 -4.14 -19.15
N GLY A 58 19.31 -4.62 -18.47
CA GLY A 58 19.27 -5.98 -17.90
C GLY A 58 20.17 -6.11 -16.67
N GLY A 59 20.77 -7.29 -16.50
CA GLY A 59 21.71 -7.53 -15.40
C GLY A 59 21.06 -7.71 -14.03
N GLU A 60 19.78 -8.07 -13.97
CA GLU A 60 19.10 -8.43 -12.72
C GLU A 60 19.86 -9.56 -12.02
N VAL A 61 20.13 -9.39 -10.73
CA VAL A 61 20.80 -10.38 -9.89
C VAL A 61 19.78 -10.96 -8.94
N VAL A 62 19.53 -12.26 -9.07
CA VAL A 62 18.71 -13.04 -8.15
C VAL A 62 19.63 -13.88 -7.28
N ILE A 63 19.62 -13.61 -5.98
CA ILE A 63 20.42 -14.36 -5.00
C ILE A 63 19.53 -15.40 -4.34
N ASP A 64 19.87 -16.67 -4.53
CA ASP A 64 19.29 -17.77 -3.77
C ASP A 64 20.18 -18.07 -2.55
N GLN A 65 19.73 -17.61 -1.38
CA GLN A 65 20.45 -17.81 -0.12
C GLN A 65 20.44 -19.27 0.37
N ALA A 66 19.47 -20.09 -0.06
CA ALA A 66 19.39 -21.49 0.35
C ALA A 66 20.46 -22.35 -0.32
N HIS A 67 20.80 -22.03 -1.58
CA HIS A 67 21.79 -22.75 -2.37
C HIS A 67 23.11 -21.99 -2.57
N ALA A 68 23.23 -20.79 -2.00
CA ALA A 68 24.41 -19.91 -2.12
C ALA A 68 24.82 -19.64 -3.58
N VAL A 69 23.84 -19.37 -4.45
CA VAL A 69 24.03 -19.13 -5.88
C VAL A 69 23.46 -17.76 -6.26
N ALA A 70 24.23 -16.97 -7.00
CA ALA A 70 23.78 -15.76 -7.66
C ALA A 70 23.53 -16.04 -9.15
N THR A 71 22.30 -15.82 -9.61
CA THR A 71 21.94 -15.88 -11.04
C THR A 71 21.89 -14.47 -11.58
N ILE A 72 22.71 -14.19 -12.60
CA ILE A 72 22.77 -12.88 -13.25
C ILE A 72 22.14 -13.01 -14.64
N GLY A 73 21.13 -12.18 -14.90
CA GLY A 73 20.47 -12.11 -16.20
C GLY A 73 21.40 -11.63 -17.32
N ALA A 74 20.99 -11.82 -18.57
CA ALA A 74 21.68 -11.21 -19.71
C ALA A 74 21.68 -9.68 -19.57
N SER A 75 22.79 -9.04 -19.92
CA SER A 75 22.99 -7.62 -19.65
C SER A 75 23.84 -6.93 -20.70
N SER A 76 23.56 -5.67 -20.96
CA SER A 76 24.44 -4.77 -21.73
C SER A 76 25.21 -3.90 -20.73
N VAL A 77 26.53 -4.02 -20.67
CA VAL A 77 27.41 -3.32 -19.72
C VAL A 77 28.37 -2.40 -20.45
N TYR A 78 28.53 -1.16 -19.97
CA TYR A 78 29.49 -0.21 -20.53
C TYR A 78 30.90 -0.48 -19.98
N LEU A 79 31.84 -0.78 -20.88
CA LEU A 79 33.24 -1.07 -20.56
C LEU A 79 34.17 -0.52 -21.65
N GLN A 80 35.25 0.14 -21.23
CA GLN A 80 36.32 0.66 -22.10
C GLN A 80 35.85 1.56 -23.26
N GLY A 81 34.74 2.29 -23.12
CA GLY A 81 34.26 3.19 -24.19
C GLY A 81 33.14 2.62 -25.06
N ALA A 82 32.69 1.39 -24.82
CA ALA A 82 31.65 0.74 -25.61
C ALA A 82 30.70 -0.09 -24.73
N VAL A 83 29.49 -0.36 -25.24
CA VAL A 83 28.52 -1.24 -24.60
C VAL A 83 28.73 -2.67 -25.09
N HIS A 84 28.89 -3.60 -24.15
CA HIS A 84 29.09 -5.02 -24.41
C HIS A 84 27.92 -5.83 -23.89
N ASP A 85 27.37 -6.71 -24.73
CA ASP A 85 26.38 -7.69 -24.30
C ASP A 85 27.06 -8.88 -23.65
N VAL A 86 26.55 -9.26 -22.47
CA VAL A 86 27.05 -10.36 -21.64
C VAL A 86 25.90 -11.32 -21.38
N ASP A 87 26.12 -12.59 -21.70
CA ASP A 87 25.15 -13.65 -21.52
C ASP A 87 24.88 -13.95 -20.04
N THR A 88 23.73 -14.57 -19.75
CA THR A 88 23.38 -14.98 -18.39
C THR A 88 24.39 -15.97 -17.80
N LYS A 89 24.65 -15.87 -16.50
CA LYS A 89 25.55 -16.77 -15.77
C LYS A 89 25.08 -17.01 -14.34
N GLN A 90 25.23 -18.26 -13.89
CA GLN A 90 25.12 -18.64 -12.48
C GLN A 90 26.51 -18.71 -11.85
N LEU A 91 26.68 -18.05 -10.71
CA LEU A 91 27.91 -18.00 -9.93
C LEU A 91 27.64 -18.52 -8.52
N ALA A 92 28.51 -19.38 -8.00
CA ALA A 92 28.48 -19.79 -6.60
C ALA A 92 29.11 -18.68 -5.73
N ILE A 93 28.41 -18.22 -4.70
CA ILE A 93 28.83 -17.10 -3.84
C ILE A 93 29.04 -17.56 -2.39
N ALA A 94 29.92 -16.90 -1.65
CA ALA A 94 30.09 -17.13 -0.22
C ALA A 94 29.20 -16.18 0.61
N LEU A 95 28.41 -16.70 1.55
CA LEU A 95 27.47 -15.92 2.38
C LEU A 95 28.13 -15.24 3.60
N ASN A 96 29.43 -15.44 3.81
CA ASN A 96 30.16 -15.01 5.01
C ASN A 96 31.24 -13.96 4.74
N LYS A 97 31.34 -13.46 3.50
CA LYS A 97 32.29 -12.41 3.10
C LYS A 97 31.67 -11.51 2.04
N LEU A 98 32.34 -10.38 1.78
CA LEU A 98 32.05 -9.53 0.65
C LEU A 98 32.56 -10.19 -0.64
N GLU A 99 31.66 -10.41 -1.60
CA GLU A 99 31.97 -10.93 -2.94
C GLU A 99 31.79 -9.82 -3.99
N ILE A 100 32.78 -9.66 -4.86
CA ILE A 100 32.74 -8.69 -5.95
C ILE A 100 32.49 -9.44 -7.26
N VAL A 101 31.32 -9.18 -7.84
CA VAL A 101 30.87 -9.74 -9.11
C VAL A 101 31.16 -8.71 -10.20
N GLY A 102 31.77 -9.15 -11.29
CA GLY A 102 32.15 -8.29 -12.40
C GLY A 102 32.18 -9.00 -13.73
N VAL A 103 32.52 -8.23 -14.77
CA VAL A 103 32.67 -8.75 -16.13
C VAL A 103 34.15 -8.89 -16.45
N TRP A 104 34.53 -10.08 -16.88
CA TRP A 104 35.83 -10.36 -17.47
C TRP A 104 35.76 -10.08 -18.98
N LEU A 105 36.59 -9.16 -19.46
CA LEU A 105 36.64 -8.73 -20.85
C LEU A 105 37.81 -9.39 -21.57
N ALA A 106 37.52 -10.38 -22.42
CA ALA A 106 38.53 -11.05 -23.23
C ALA A 106 38.64 -10.40 -24.62
N LYS A 107 39.88 -10.18 -25.07
CA LYS A 107 40.20 -9.61 -26.38
C LYS A 107 40.86 -10.67 -27.26
N GLU A 108 40.21 -11.03 -28.35
CA GLU A 108 40.66 -12.02 -29.31
C GLU A 108 40.74 -11.39 -30.70
N VAL A 109 41.72 -11.79 -31.48
CA VAL A 109 41.88 -11.31 -32.86
C VAL A 109 41.54 -12.44 -33.81
N VAL A 110 40.50 -12.24 -34.61
CA VAL A 110 40.01 -13.22 -35.59
C VAL A 110 40.51 -12.86 -36.98
N THR A 111 41.11 -13.82 -37.66
CA THR A 111 41.67 -13.66 -39.02
C THR A 111 40.85 -14.40 -40.06
N GLU A 112 41.10 -14.14 -41.34
CA GLU A 112 40.46 -14.80 -42.48
C GLU A 112 40.70 -16.32 -42.55
N LEU A 113 41.70 -16.82 -41.82
CA LEU A 113 41.98 -18.25 -41.67
C LEU A 113 40.99 -18.92 -40.71
N GLU A 114 40.50 -18.17 -39.72
CA GLU A 114 39.55 -18.66 -38.72
C GLU A 114 38.10 -18.41 -39.16
N ASP A 115 37.85 -17.29 -39.84
CA ASP A 115 36.54 -16.94 -40.39
C ASP A 115 36.62 -16.62 -41.89
N SER A 116 36.15 -17.57 -42.71
CA SER A 116 36.12 -17.45 -44.18
C SER A 116 35.24 -16.31 -44.70
N THR A 117 34.33 -15.77 -43.89
CA THR A 117 33.46 -14.64 -44.29
C THR A 117 34.20 -13.32 -44.35
N LEU A 118 35.40 -13.24 -43.79
CA LEU A 118 36.26 -12.05 -43.83
C LEU A 118 37.01 -11.90 -45.16
N ARG A 119 36.85 -12.85 -46.08
CA ARG A 119 37.38 -12.78 -47.45
C ARG A 119 36.48 -11.95 -48.35
N ASP A 120 37.05 -11.39 -49.41
CA ASP A 120 36.30 -10.49 -50.29
C ASP A 120 35.13 -11.21 -51.01
N PRO A 121 33.87 -10.75 -50.81
CA PRO A 121 32.70 -11.38 -51.39
C PRO A 121 32.44 -10.98 -52.86
N ALA A 122 33.22 -10.07 -53.47
CA ALA A 122 32.94 -9.49 -54.78
C ALA A 122 33.18 -10.48 -55.95
N ILE A 123 32.17 -11.27 -56.28
CA ILE A 123 32.20 -12.23 -57.40
C ILE A 123 32.46 -11.49 -58.72
N GLY A 124 33.52 -11.90 -59.44
CA GLY A 124 33.88 -11.37 -60.76
C GLY A 124 34.86 -10.18 -60.74
N ALA A 125 35.24 -9.69 -59.55
CA ALA A 125 36.31 -8.72 -59.39
C ALA A 125 37.68 -9.44 -59.26
N HIS A 126 38.77 -8.73 -59.56
CA HIS A 126 40.12 -9.30 -59.48
C HIS A 126 40.53 -9.71 -58.06
N ASN A 127 39.93 -9.09 -57.06
CA ASN A 127 40.15 -9.30 -55.63
C ASN A 127 39.20 -10.34 -55.00
N PHE A 128 38.44 -11.10 -55.79
CA PHE A 128 37.56 -12.15 -55.26
C PHE A 128 38.36 -13.17 -54.43
N ASP A 129 37.86 -13.50 -53.22
CA ASP A 129 38.48 -14.42 -52.25
C ASP A 129 39.85 -13.94 -51.68
N GLU A 130 40.22 -12.68 -51.87
CA GLU A 130 41.39 -12.10 -51.20
C GLU A 130 41.16 -11.92 -49.69
N ALA A 131 42.25 -11.99 -48.92
CA ALA A 131 42.24 -11.84 -47.48
C ALA A 131 41.85 -10.41 -47.07
N GLY A 132 40.75 -10.27 -46.34
CA GLY A 132 40.31 -8.99 -45.78
C GLY A 132 41.00 -8.63 -44.46
N ALA A 133 40.56 -7.55 -43.85
CA ALA A 133 41.07 -7.10 -42.55
C ALA A 133 40.58 -7.98 -41.40
N ALA A 134 41.51 -8.36 -40.52
CA ALA A 134 41.20 -9.07 -39.27
C ALA A 134 40.23 -8.28 -38.36
N ARG A 135 39.55 -8.98 -37.44
CA ARG A 135 38.59 -8.41 -36.49
C ARG A 135 39.08 -8.54 -35.06
N LEU A 136 38.98 -7.47 -34.28
CA LEU A 136 39.15 -7.54 -32.83
C LEU A 136 37.80 -7.90 -32.21
N LYS A 137 37.67 -9.15 -31.75
CA LYS A 137 36.51 -9.64 -31.03
C LYS A 137 36.70 -9.39 -29.54
N ILE A 138 35.75 -8.68 -28.94
CA ILE A 138 35.72 -8.44 -27.50
C ILE A 138 34.50 -9.15 -26.94
N SER A 139 34.72 -10.08 -26.01
CA SER A 139 33.65 -10.83 -25.35
C SER A 139 33.70 -10.63 -23.85
N GLY A 140 32.60 -10.19 -23.26
CA GLY A 140 32.42 -10.10 -21.82
C GLY A 140 31.81 -11.39 -21.25
N ARG A 141 32.27 -11.82 -20.07
CA ARG A 141 31.68 -12.93 -19.32
C ARG A 141 31.59 -12.57 -17.85
N TRP A 142 30.49 -12.95 -17.20
CA TRP A 142 30.36 -12.79 -15.74
C TRP A 142 31.33 -13.70 -14.98
N GLY A 143 31.91 -13.16 -13.91
CA GLY A 143 32.74 -13.90 -12.98
C GLY A 143 32.94 -13.15 -11.66
N LEU A 144 33.54 -13.85 -10.70
CA LEU A 144 33.99 -13.26 -9.44
C LEU A 144 35.39 -12.65 -9.60
N SER A 145 35.72 -11.66 -8.78
CA SER A 145 37.07 -11.06 -8.74
C SER A 145 38.17 -12.08 -8.45
N ASP A 146 37.85 -13.09 -7.62
CA ASP A 146 38.80 -14.08 -7.13
C ASP A 146 38.90 -15.31 -8.05
N SER A 147 38.10 -15.34 -9.14
CA SER A 147 38.13 -16.45 -10.10
C SER A 147 39.35 -16.32 -11.03
N LEU A 148 40.06 -17.43 -11.21
CA LEU A 148 41.19 -17.58 -12.15
C LEU A 148 40.76 -18.15 -13.52
N ASP A 149 39.46 -18.17 -13.81
CA ASP A 149 38.90 -18.89 -14.96
C ASP A 149 39.26 -18.28 -16.33
N TYR A 150 39.72 -17.02 -16.36
CA TYR A 150 39.91 -16.26 -17.59
C TYR A 150 41.32 -15.65 -17.71
N PRO A 151 42.34 -16.45 -18.05
CA PRO A 151 43.69 -15.94 -18.28
C PRO A 151 43.69 -14.98 -19.49
N ASN A 152 44.38 -13.83 -19.36
CA ASN A 152 44.47 -12.76 -20.37
C ASN A 152 43.19 -11.94 -20.61
N SER A 153 42.38 -11.72 -19.57
CA SER A 153 41.22 -10.82 -19.62
C SER A 153 41.30 -9.73 -18.55
N ASP A 154 40.70 -8.57 -18.83
CA ASP A 154 40.63 -7.45 -17.89
C ASP A 154 39.34 -7.60 -17.03
N PHE A 155 39.44 -7.48 -15.71
CA PHE A 155 38.28 -7.55 -14.81
C PHE A 155 37.71 -6.17 -14.50
N PHE A 156 36.38 -6.04 -14.61
CA PHE A 156 35.65 -4.83 -14.27
C PHE A 156 34.55 -5.10 -13.23
N PRO A 157 34.60 -4.48 -12.04
CA PRO A 157 33.62 -4.72 -10.98
C PRO A 157 32.27 -4.06 -11.29
N VAL A 158 31.18 -4.82 -11.15
CA VAL A 158 29.81 -4.33 -11.41
C VAL A 158 28.95 -4.39 -10.16
N TYR A 159 28.87 -5.53 -9.48
CA TYR A 159 28.06 -5.73 -8.28
C TYR A 159 28.91 -6.09 -7.07
N GLN A 160 28.43 -5.69 -5.90
CA GLN A 160 29.00 -6.09 -4.62
C GLN A 160 27.92 -6.82 -3.82
N ILE A 161 28.23 -8.01 -3.34
CA ILE A 161 27.33 -8.83 -2.53
C ILE A 161 27.94 -8.93 -1.14
N ASP A 162 27.25 -8.41 -0.14
CA ASP A 162 27.67 -8.47 1.26
C ASP A 162 26.79 -9.46 2.03
N HIS A 163 27.40 -10.50 2.59
CA HIS A 163 26.74 -11.53 3.39
C HIS A 163 25.45 -12.12 2.77
N GLY A 164 25.42 -12.32 1.44
CA GLY A 164 24.25 -12.86 0.73
C GLY A 164 23.17 -11.83 0.40
N THR A 165 23.45 -10.54 0.56
CA THR A 165 22.58 -9.43 0.13
C THR A 165 23.28 -8.58 -0.92
N LEU A 166 22.56 -8.21 -1.98
CA LEU A 166 23.10 -7.35 -3.03
C LEU A 166 23.17 -5.91 -2.53
N ILE A 167 24.36 -5.31 -2.52
CA ILE A 167 24.50 -3.87 -2.33
C ILE A 167 24.10 -3.21 -3.65
N VAL A 168 23.00 -2.46 -3.63
CA VAL A 168 22.53 -1.73 -4.81
C VAL A 168 23.56 -0.67 -5.19
N LYS A 169 24.30 -0.93 -6.27
CA LYS A 169 25.15 0.08 -6.91
C LYS A 169 24.23 1.10 -7.56
N GLN A 170 24.13 2.29 -6.97
CA GLN A 170 23.54 3.42 -7.68
C GLN A 170 24.38 3.70 -8.96
N PRO A 171 23.75 3.99 -10.10
CA PRO A 171 24.49 4.45 -11.28
C PRO A 171 25.32 5.68 -10.88
N PRO A 172 26.55 5.83 -11.42
CA PRO A 172 27.49 6.82 -10.92
C PRO A 172 26.93 8.24 -11.00
N PRO A 173 27.33 9.10 -10.07
CA PRO A 173 26.77 10.44 -9.87
C PRO A 173 27.13 11.46 -10.96
N GLN A 174 27.52 11.09 -12.19
CA GLN A 174 27.94 12.10 -13.20
C GLN A 174 26.78 12.70 -14.00
N LEU A 175 25.60 12.09 -13.92
CA LEU A 175 24.34 12.79 -14.19
C LEU A 175 23.99 13.82 -13.08
N ASP A 176 24.85 14.02 -12.06
CA ASP A 176 24.63 14.90 -10.90
C ASP A 176 24.13 16.27 -11.30
N SER A 177 24.66 16.92 -12.33
CA SER A 177 24.23 18.31 -12.59
C SER A 177 22.73 18.38 -12.92
N ILE A 178 22.20 17.42 -13.67
CA ILE A 178 20.78 17.39 -14.05
C ILE A 178 19.95 16.73 -12.94
N THR A 179 20.41 15.61 -12.38
CA THR A 179 19.68 14.91 -11.31
C THR A 179 19.69 15.72 -10.01
N SER A 180 20.78 16.38 -9.64
CA SER A 180 20.84 17.30 -8.51
C SER A 180 20.06 18.59 -8.78
N ALA A 181 20.04 19.11 -10.02
CA ALA A 181 19.18 20.24 -10.36
C ALA A 181 17.70 19.87 -10.28
N LEU A 182 17.32 18.67 -10.73
CA LEU A 182 15.96 18.16 -10.63
C LEU A 182 15.58 17.88 -9.18
N ALA A 183 16.46 17.23 -8.41
CA ALA A 183 16.26 16.98 -6.98
C ALA A 183 16.16 18.29 -6.18
N ARG A 184 16.97 19.30 -6.54
CA ARG A 184 16.87 20.63 -5.96
C ARG A 184 15.56 21.32 -6.31
N TYR A 185 15.15 21.30 -7.58
CA TYR A 185 13.88 21.85 -8.03
C TYR A 185 12.70 21.19 -7.31
N ASP A 186 12.69 19.87 -7.25
CA ASP A 186 11.65 19.10 -6.57
C ASP A 186 11.58 19.43 -5.07
N ARG A 187 12.75 19.49 -4.40
CA ARG A 187 12.84 19.85 -2.99
C ARG A 187 12.40 21.29 -2.71
N GLU A 188 12.75 22.23 -3.58
CA GLU A 188 12.32 23.64 -3.48
C GLU A 188 10.82 23.80 -3.77
N SER A 189 10.25 23.00 -4.67
CA SER A 189 8.83 23.03 -5.03
C SER A 189 7.94 22.40 -3.96
N ASN A 190 8.34 21.24 -3.43
CA ASN A 190 7.50 20.42 -2.54
C ASN A 190 7.94 20.48 -1.06
N GLY A 191 9.03 21.18 -0.76
CA GLY A 191 9.41 21.53 0.62
C GLY A 191 10.10 20.43 1.43
N GLY A 192 10.52 19.32 0.83
CA GLY A 192 11.25 18.26 1.55
C GLY A 192 11.16 16.88 0.92
N SER A 193 10.93 15.88 1.77
CA SER A 193 10.70 14.48 1.38
C SER A 193 9.21 14.16 1.50
N TYR A 194 8.66 13.45 0.52
CA TYR A 194 7.24 13.17 0.44
C TYR A 194 6.96 11.85 -0.31
N VAL A 195 5.75 11.30 -0.13
CA VAL A 195 5.24 10.14 -0.85
C VAL A 195 4.44 10.62 -2.06
N VAL A 196 4.70 10.05 -3.23
CA VAL A 196 3.91 10.32 -4.44
C VAL A 196 2.65 9.44 -4.44
N SER A 197 2.80 8.17 -4.06
CA SER A 197 1.69 7.22 -3.98
C SER A 197 2.08 6.00 -3.15
N GLY A 198 1.14 5.45 -2.38
CA GLY A 198 1.31 4.17 -1.68
C GLY A 198 2.12 4.29 -0.39
N LEU A 199 3.01 3.32 -0.11
CA LEU A 199 3.89 3.32 1.07
C LEU A 199 3.18 3.33 2.44
N ASN A 200 1.90 2.99 2.48
CA ASN A 200 1.17 2.81 3.73
C ASN A 200 1.72 1.63 4.52
N VAL A 201 1.90 1.84 5.82
CA VAL A 201 2.35 0.80 6.74
C VAL A 201 1.13 0.11 7.34
N SER A 202 1.19 -1.21 7.38
CA SER A 202 0.20 -2.06 8.02
C SER A 202 0.87 -3.06 8.96
N TYR A 203 0.20 -3.37 10.07
CA TYR A 203 0.63 -4.39 11.02
C TYR A 203 0.20 -5.76 10.50
N ARG A 204 1.07 -6.77 10.58
CA ARG A 204 0.70 -8.15 10.27
C ARG A 204 0.57 -9.00 11.53
N GLU A 205 1.68 -9.19 12.22
CA GLU A 205 1.75 -10.08 13.37
C GLU A 205 2.98 -9.75 14.24
N SER A 206 3.00 -10.26 15.46
CA SER A 206 4.15 -10.17 16.36
C SER A 206 4.44 -11.54 16.95
N THR A 207 5.73 -11.89 16.94
CA THR A 207 6.31 -13.00 17.69
C THR A 207 6.94 -12.44 18.97
N ALA A 208 7.25 -13.30 19.94
CA ALA A 208 7.88 -12.91 21.21
C ALA A 208 9.10 -11.98 21.05
N SER A 209 9.92 -12.16 20.02
CA SER A 209 11.15 -11.37 19.78
C SER A 209 11.06 -10.35 18.64
N ARG A 210 10.05 -10.42 17.76
CA ARG A 210 10.00 -9.62 16.53
C ARG A 210 8.57 -9.26 16.13
N GLN A 211 8.38 -8.02 15.69
CA GLN A 211 7.15 -7.49 15.11
C GLN A 211 7.28 -7.44 13.58
N HIS A 212 6.25 -7.85 12.86
CA HIS A 212 6.20 -7.89 11.40
C HIS A 212 5.20 -6.86 10.88
N PHE A 213 5.72 -5.96 10.06
CA PHE A 213 4.99 -4.91 9.36
C PHE A 213 5.06 -5.14 7.86
N ASN A 214 4.11 -4.57 7.12
CA ASN A 214 4.11 -4.58 5.68
C ASN A 214 3.95 -3.15 5.17
N VAL A 215 4.93 -2.70 4.38
CA VAL A 215 4.90 -1.40 3.71
C VAL A 215 4.40 -1.64 2.29
N GLN A 216 3.30 -0.99 1.93
CA GLN A 216 2.71 -1.13 0.60
C GLN A 216 3.68 -0.66 -0.50
N GLU A 217 3.59 -1.27 -1.68
CA GLU A 217 4.26 -0.76 -2.88
C GLU A 217 3.90 0.71 -3.15
N GLY A 218 4.82 1.43 -3.77
CA GLY A 218 4.66 2.87 -3.93
C GLY A 218 5.94 3.58 -4.30
N LYS A 219 5.83 4.91 -4.38
CA LYS A 219 6.93 5.80 -4.77
C LYS A 219 7.05 6.93 -3.77
N ALA A 220 8.28 7.24 -3.41
CA ALA A 220 8.62 8.38 -2.58
C ALA A 220 9.76 9.17 -3.20
N HIS A 221 9.85 10.44 -2.82
CA HIS A 221 10.99 11.29 -3.09
C HIS A 221 11.62 11.69 -1.76
N ILE A 222 12.91 11.38 -1.58
CA ILE A 222 13.68 11.74 -0.40
C ILE A 222 14.71 12.78 -0.82
N ASN A 223 14.53 14.02 -0.37
CA ASN A 223 15.37 15.16 -0.75
C ASN A 223 15.51 15.32 -2.28
N GLY A 224 14.44 15.02 -3.02
CA GLY A 224 14.39 15.10 -4.48
C GLY A 224 14.90 13.88 -5.24
N TYR A 225 15.34 12.82 -4.56
CA TYR A 225 15.70 11.55 -5.19
C TYR A 225 14.52 10.57 -5.13
N GLU A 226 14.17 10.00 -6.29
CA GLU A 226 13.10 8.99 -6.39
C GLU A 226 13.54 7.64 -5.83
N ILE A 227 12.70 7.05 -4.99
CA ILE A 227 12.75 5.67 -4.55
C ILE A 227 11.41 5.04 -4.87
N ALA A 228 11.44 3.98 -5.69
CA ALA A 228 10.25 3.25 -6.11
C ALA A 228 10.32 1.79 -5.65
N PHE A 229 9.25 1.34 -4.99
CA PHE A 229 9.03 -0.06 -4.65
C PHE A 229 7.92 -0.60 -5.52
N ASN A 230 8.25 -1.56 -6.38
CA ASN A 230 7.28 -2.22 -7.27
C ASN A 230 6.50 -3.33 -6.57
N THR A 231 6.84 -3.64 -5.31
CA THR A 231 6.20 -4.67 -4.51
C THR A 231 6.22 -4.28 -3.05
N ALA A 232 5.24 -4.78 -2.29
CA ALA A 232 5.16 -4.53 -0.87
C ALA A 232 6.39 -5.10 -0.14
N LEU A 233 6.96 -4.29 0.74
CA LEU A 233 8.15 -4.63 1.51
C LEU A 233 7.74 -5.16 2.90
N PRO A 234 8.00 -6.44 3.23
CA PRO A 234 7.88 -6.91 4.60
C PRO A 234 9.01 -6.34 5.45
N VAL A 235 8.66 -5.64 6.53
CA VAL A 235 9.60 -5.02 7.47
C VAL A 235 9.48 -5.74 8.80
N THR A 236 10.61 -6.24 9.31
CA THR A 236 10.65 -6.94 10.60
C THR A 236 11.49 -6.16 11.59
N LEU A 237 10.91 -5.87 12.76
CA LEU A 237 11.51 -5.03 13.81
C LEU A 237 11.62 -5.83 15.11
N PRO A 238 12.60 -5.54 15.99
CA PRO A 238 12.71 -6.23 17.27
C PRO A 238 11.57 -5.83 18.22
N ASN A 239 11.01 -6.80 18.93
CA ASN A 239 10.00 -6.62 19.96
C ASN A 239 10.70 -6.34 21.31
N ASP A 240 10.89 -5.06 21.63
CA ASP A 240 11.68 -4.59 22.78
C ASP A 240 10.93 -3.59 23.67
N PRO A 241 10.04 -4.09 24.55
CA PRO A 241 9.25 -3.25 25.44
C PRO A 241 10.11 -2.56 26.51
N ASP A 242 9.75 -1.32 26.83
CA ASP A 242 10.27 -0.63 28.02
C ASP A 242 9.37 -0.92 29.20
N VAL A 243 9.96 -1.42 30.29
CA VAL A 243 9.22 -1.87 31.48
C VAL A 243 9.49 -0.93 32.63
N ARG A 244 8.47 -0.71 33.47
CA ARG A 244 8.60 0.02 34.73
C ARG A 244 8.00 -0.78 35.88
N GLU A 245 8.70 -0.71 37.02
CA GLU A 245 8.24 -1.24 38.30
C GLU A 245 7.33 -0.23 39.01
N VAL A 246 6.25 -0.76 39.60
CA VAL A 246 5.36 -0.07 40.52
C VAL A 246 5.38 -0.84 41.83
N ILE A 247 5.69 -0.13 42.90
CA ILE A 247 5.85 -0.69 44.24
C ILE A 247 4.72 -0.15 45.13
N ASN A 248 4.10 -1.06 45.87
CA ASN A 248 3.06 -0.85 46.85
C ASN A 248 1.83 -0.10 46.32
N GLU A 249 1.26 -0.52 45.19
CA GLU A 249 -0.01 0.05 44.71
C GLU A 249 -1.16 -0.35 45.65
N PRO A 250 -1.85 0.62 46.30
CA PRO A 250 -2.87 0.32 47.28
C PRO A 250 -4.26 0.21 46.65
N SER A 251 -4.97 -0.87 46.94
CA SER A 251 -6.39 -1.05 46.64
C SER A 251 -7.17 -1.43 47.92
N ARG A 252 -8.49 -1.33 47.87
CA ARG A 252 -9.40 -1.70 48.96
C ARG A 252 -10.25 -2.87 48.51
N PHE A 253 -10.32 -3.92 49.32
CA PHE A 253 -11.15 -5.08 48.99
C PHE A 253 -12.62 -4.85 49.42
N SER A 254 -13.54 -4.97 48.48
CA SER A 254 -14.99 -4.95 48.71
C SER A 254 -15.64 -5.99 47.81
N ALA A 255 -16.15 -7.05 48.41
CA ALA A 255 -16.70 -8.19 47.69
C ALA A 255 -18.04 -7.87 47.04
N ASN A 256 -18.28 -8.40 45.85
CA ASN A 256 -19.59 -8.38 45.19
C ASN A 256 -20.56 -9.38 45.85
N THR A 257 -21.79 -9.47 45.34
CA THR A 257 -22.82 -10.42 45.84
C THR A 257 -22.43 -11.90 45.73
N GLN A 258 -21.36 -12.23 45.00
CA GLN A 258 -20.81 -13.58 44.83
C GLN A 258 -19.54 -13.80 45.67
N GLY A 259 -19.14 -12.84 46.50
CA GLY A 259 -17.95 -12.98 47.34
C GLY A 259 -16.63 -12.82 46.58
N ALA A 260 -16.60 -12.11 45.45
CA ALA A 260 -15.36 -11.86 44.69
C ALA A 260 -15.22 -10.37 44.31
N MET A 261 -13.99 -9.91 44.10
CA MET A 261 -13.70 -8.57 43.61
C MET A 261 -12.63 -8.63 42.52
N ARG A 262 -12.84 -7.90 41.43
CA ARG A 262 -11.78 -7.60 40.46
C ARG A 262 -11.01 -6.38 40.94
N ILE A 263 -9.69 -6.50 41.02
CA ILE A 263 -8.78 -5.39 41.26
C ILE A 263 -8.11 -5.09 39.92
N ASP A 264 -8.53 -4.00 39.29
CA ASP A 264 -7.83 -3.44 38.14
C ASP A 264 -6.69 -2.55 38.63
N LEU A 265 -5.52 -2.72 38.04
CA LEU A 265 -4.32 -1.94 38.37
C LEU A 265 -4.36 -0.60 37.63
N ASP A 266 -3.74 0.42 38.22
CA ASP A 266 -3.68 1.77 37.65
C ASP A 266 -2.94 1.79 36.30
N PHE A 267 -1.98 0.88 36.10
CA PHE A 267 -1.18 0.80 34.89
C PHE A 267 -1.31 -0.56 34.19
N ALA A 268 -1.67 -0.51 32.92
CA ALA A 268 -1.80 -1.66 32.04
C ALA A 268 -1.16 -1.35 30.67
N PRO A 269 -0.64 -2.34 29.93
CA PRO A 269 -0.68 -3.78 30.23
C PRO A 269 0.39 -4.23 31.25
N VAL A 270 0.03 -5.15 32.13
CA VAL A 270 0.91 -5.78 33.12
C VAL A 270 1.82 -6.79 32.43
N GLN A 271 3.12 -6.74 32.73
CA GLN A 271 4.08 -7.75 32.29
C GLN A 271 4.15 -8.92 33.27
N ARG A 272 4.28 -8.61 34.56
CA ARG A 272 4.39 -9.58 35.65
C ARG A 272 4.01 -8.95 36.97
N ILE A 273 3.30 -9.69 37.81
CA ILE A 273 3.09 -9.35 39.22
C ILE A 273 4.16 -10.06 40.06
N ASP A 274 4.86 -9.32 40.91
CA ASP A 274 5.91 -9.89 41.78
C ASP A 274 5.32 -10.32 43.12
N GLN A 275 4.45 -9.49 43.73
CA GLN A 275 3.83 -9.82 45.01
C GLN A 275 2.48 -9.11 45.17
N VAL A 276 1.46 -9.86 45.63
CA VAL A 276 0.20 -9.30 46.12
C VAL A 276 0.09 -9.59 47.61
N THR A 277 -0.05 -8.56 48.43
CA THR A 277 -0.22 -8.68 49.88
C THR A 277 -1.58 -8.15 50.30
N ALA A 278 -2.36 -8.93 51.02
CA ALA A 278 -3.68 -8.50 51.49
C ALA A 278 -3.84 -8.65 53.00
N GLU A 279 -4.75 -7.84 53.56
CA GLU A 279 -5.21 -7.97 54.94
C GLU A 279 -6.30 -9.04 55.02
N VAL A 280 -5.99 -10.13 55.73
CA VAL A 280 -6.83 -11.32 55.87
C VAL A 280 -7.21 -11.48 57.34
N LYS A 281 -8.47 -11.82 57.59
CA LYS A 281 -9.02 -12.23 58.88
C LYS A 281 -8.90 -13.74 59.02
N LYS A 282 -8.24 -14.20 60.08
CA LYS A 282 -8.05 -15.62 60.37
C LYS A 282 -8.67 -16.01 61.71
N ARG A 283 -9.36 -17.14 61.74
CA ARG A 283 -9.85 -17.80 62.95
C ARG A 283 -9.01 -19.04 63.23
N THR A 284 -8.27 -19.04 64.34
CA THR A 284 -7.47 -20.18 64.78
C THR A 284 -7.65 -20.43 66.27
N SER A 285 -7.35 -21.65 66.71
CA SER A 285 -7.33 -21.99 68.14
C SER A 285 -5.88 -21.98 68.64
N LEU A 286 -5.55 -21.05 69.54
CA LEU A 286 -4.24 -21.00 70.19
C LEU A 286 -4.30 -21.71 71.54
N THR A 287 -3.18 -22.26 71.99
CA THR A 287 -3.08 -22.95 73.29
C THR A 287 -2.30 -22.11 74.28
N ARG A 288 -2.86 -21.90 75.47
CA ARG A 288 -2.22 -21.09 76.52
C ARG A 288 -0.97 -21.79 77.08
N GLY A 289 0.16 -21.09 77.04
CA GLY A 289 1.43 -21.54 77.60
C GLY A 289 1.38 -21.84 79.11
N HIS A 290 2.23 -22.76 79.56
CA HIS A 290 2.36 -23.09 80.99
C HIS A 290 3.23 -22.05 81.70
N ALA A 291 2.75 -21.51 82.81
CA ALA A 291 3.48 -20.49 83.59
C ALA A 291 4.84 -20.97 84.16
N GLN A 292 5.12 -22.27 84.19
CA GLN A 292 6.36 -22.83 84.74
C GLN A 292 7.60 -22.61 83.87
N THR A 293 7.47 -22.26 82.59
CA THR A 293 8.60 -22.04 81.67
C THR A 293 9.03 -20.57 81.55
N GLY A 294 8.47 -19.66 82.36
CA GLY A 294 8.87 -18.25 82.40
C GLY A 294 8.40 -17.40 81.20
N GLN A 295 7.62 -17.97 80.27
CA GLN A 295 7.00 -17.25 79.17
C GLN A 295 5.48 -17.29 79.33
N ASN A 296 4.90 -16.17 79.81
CA ASN A 296 3.44 -15.98 79.91
C ASN A 296 2.92 -15.28 78.63
N THR A 297 3.43 -15.72 77.48
CA THR A 297 3.20 -15.13 76.15
C THR A 297 2.88 -16.25 75.18
N ASP A 298 1.74 -16.16 74.50
CA ASP A 298 1.32 -17.11 73.48
C ASP A 298 1.68 -16.53 72.09
N PRO A 299 2.61 -17.13 71.32
CA PRO A 299 2.95 -16.69 69.97
C PRO A 299 1.86 -17.01 68.94
N PHE A 300 1.72 -16.14 67.94
CA PHE A 300 1.01 -16.48 66.70
C PHE A 300 1.91 -17.29 65.77
N ASP A 301 1.28 -18.16 64.96
CA ASP A 301 1.98 -18.93 63.92
C ASP A 301 2.29 -18.08 62.66
N ASP A 302 1.58 -16.97 62.46
CA ASP A 302 1.79 -16.05 61.33
C ASP A 302 2.66 -14.85 61.74
N ASP A 303 3.57 -14.39 60.88
CA ASP A 303 4.58 -13.38 61.22
C ASP A 303 4.09 -11.91 61.22
N SER A 304 3.00 -11.60 60.51
CA SER A 304 2.56 -10.21 60.22
C SER A 304 1.18 -9.86 60.77
N VAL A 305 0.90 -10.21 62.03
CA VAL A 305 -0.36 -9.89 62.72
C VAL A 305 -0.49 -8.40 63.00
N ILE A 306 -1.61 -7.80 62.60
CA ILE A 306 -1.92 -6.38 62.74
C ILE A 306 -2.69 -6.13 64.04
N GLU A 307 -3.87 -6.73 64.16
CA GLU A 307 -4.76 -6.55 65.31
C GLU A 307 -5.53 -7.83 65.64
N ILE A 308 -5.96 -7.93 66.90
CA ILE A 308 -6.80 -9.03 67.39
C ILE A 308 -8.22 -8.50 67.50
N LEU A 309 -9.15 -9.12 66.79
CA LEU A 309 -10.57 -8.73 66.78
C LEU A 309 -11.31 -9.34 67.96
N GLN A 310 -11.09 -10.62 68.24
CA GLN A 310 -11.83 -11.35 69.26
C GLN A 310 -11.02 -12.51 69.83
N ILE A 311 -11.07 -12.69 71.15
CA ILE A 311 -10.60 -13.91 71.82
C ILE A 311 -11.75 -14.47 72.65
N SER A 312 -12.08 -15.75 72.46
CA SER A 312 -13.16 -16.39 73.22
C SER A 312 -12.84 -17.81 73.66
N GLN A 313 -13.33 -18.19 74.83
CA GLN A 313 -13.27 -19.57 75.33
C GLN A 313 -14.54 -19.92 76.08
N GLY A 314 -15.28 -20.94 75.62
CA GLY A 314 -16.47 -21.44 76.32
C GLY A 314 -17.57 -20.39 76.55
N GLY A 315 -17.66 -19.38 75.68
CA GLY A 315 -18.64 -18.27 75.78
C GLY A 315 -18.16 -17.04 76.58
N ILE A 316 -16.93 -17.04 77.10
CA ILE A 316 -16.30 -15.87 77.72
C ILE A 316 -15.45 -15.16 76.66
N GLU A 317 -15.70 -13.87 76.44
CA GLU A 317 -14.87 -13.00 75.60
C GLU A 317 -13.86 -12.23 76.45
N TYR A 318 -12.61 -12.19 76.00
CA TYR A 318 -11.53 -11.48 76.68
C TYR A 318 -11.28 -10.13 76.02
N GLN A 319 -11.01 -9.09 76.81
CA GLN A 319 -10.83 -7.72 76.31
C GLN A 319 -9.36 -7.28 76.29
N GLN A 320 -8.92 -6.74 75.16
CA GLN A 320 -7.58 -6.16 75.02
C GLN A 320 -7.42 -4.95 75.95
N GLY A 321 -6.28 -4.88 76.65
CA GLY A 321 -5.95 -3.85 77.64
C GLY A 321 -6.38 -4.19 79.08
N ILE A 322 -7.41 -5.03 79.27
CA ILE A 322 -7.88 -5.48 80.58
C ILE A 322 -7.36 -6.90 80.86
N ASP A 323 -7.68 -7.85 79.97
CA ASP A 323 -7.39 -9.26 80.14
C ASP A 323 -6.05 -9.67 79.50
N PHE A 324 -5.75 -9.11 78.33
CA PHE A 324 -4.51 -9.38 77.60
C PHE A 324 -3.95 -8.12 76.93
N ILE A 325 -2.66 -8.16 76.58
CA ILE A 325 -1.99 -7.17 75.73
C ILE A 325 -1.36 -7.87 74.52
N PHE A 326 -1.42 -7.22 73.36
CA PHE A 326 -0.74 -7.67 72.15
C PHE A 326 0.60 -6.94 72.02
N THR A 327 1.72 -7.68 72.03
CA THR A 327 3.06 -7.10 71.91
C THR A 327 3.99 -8.09 71.21
N ARG A 328 4.76 -7.62 70.22
CA ARG A 328 5.78 -8.41 69.50
C ARG A 328 5.26 -9.72 68.88
N ASN A 329 4.08 -9.72 68.28
CA ASN A 329 3.45 -10.92 67.71
C ASN A 329 3.13 -12.03 68.74
N HIS A 330 2.91 -11.63 70.00
CA HIS A 330 2.49 -12.52 71.08
C HIS A 330 1.32 -11.92 71.87
N ILE A 331 0.47 -12.79 72.40
CA ILE A 331 -0.58 -12.46 73.38
C ILE A 331 0.01 -12.63 74.78
N SER A 332 0.07 -11.55 75.57
CA SER A 332 0.46 -11.62 76.98
C SER A 332 -0.73 -11.41 77.89
N TRP A 333 -1.02 -12.40 78.74
CA TRP A 333 -2.14 -12.39 79.67
C TRP A 333 -1.80 -11.60 80.94
N ARG A 334 -2.69 -10.69 81.36
CA ARG A 334 -2.48 -9.88 82.56
C ARG A 334 -2.84 -10.65 83.84
N ASP A 335 -2.17 -10.34 84.93
CA ASP A 335 -2.36 -11.06 86.20
C ASP A 335 -3.65 -10.70 86.96
N GLY A 336 -4.36 -9.64 86.54
CA GLY A 336 -5.62 -9.18 87.16
C GLY A 336 -6.88 -9.31 86.29
N GLY A 337 -6.76 -9.85 85.07
CA GLY A 337 -7.88 -10.06 84.15
C GLY A 337 -8.32 -11.51 84.08
N ASN A 338 -9.44 -11.76 83.41
CA ASN A 338 -9.90 -13.11 83.10
C ASN A 338 -8.90 -13.74 82.12
N LYS A 339 -8.49 -14.99 82.37
CA LYS A 339 -7.56 -15.71 81.49
C LYS A 339 -7.97 -17.17 81.32
N PRO A 340 -7.73 -17.77 80.13
CA PRO A 340 -7.92 -19.20 79.90
C PRO A 340 -7.14 -20.05 80.91
N ALA A 341 -7.60 -21.26 81.23
CA ALA A 341 -6.82 -22.17 82.07
C ALA A 341 -5.51 -22.57 81.36
N SER A 342 -4.41 -22.70 82.11
CA SER A 342 -3.11 -23.07 81.52
C SER A 342 -3.20 -24.43 80.81
N GLY A 343 -2.73 -24.53 79.56
CA GLY A 343 -2.84 -25.74 78.75
C GLY A 343 -4.19 -25.98 78.08
N THR A 344 -5.15 -25.04 78.17
CA THR A 344 -6.39 -25.09 77.39
C THR A 344 -6.29 -24.26 76.12
N SER A 345 -6.98 -24.70 75.06
CA SER A 345 -7.07 -23.98 73.79
C SER A 345 -8.23 -22.97 73.82
N TYR A 346 -8.03 -21.84 73.17
CA TYR A 346 -9.00 -20.76 73.03
C TYR A 346 -9.03 -20.26 71.58
N ASP A 347 -10.18 -19.76 71.14
CA ASP A 347 -10.36 -19.30 69.77
C ASP A 347 -9.97 -17.83 69.66
N VAL A 348 -9.14 -17.52 68.67
CA VAL A 348 -8.69 -16.16 68.35
C VAL A 348 -9.07 -15.83 66.92
N VAL A 349 -9.65 -14.65 66.75
CA VAL A 349 -9.86 -14.01 65.46
C VAL A 349 -8.95 -12.79 65.39
N TYR A 350 -8.03 -12.78 64.43
CA TYR A 350 -7.08 -11.68 64.22
C TYR A 350 -6.96 -11.35 62.73
N THR A 351 -6.44 -10.15 62.44
CA THR A 351 -6.09 -9.74 61.08
C THR A 351 -4.58 -9.72 60.92
N TYR A 352 -4.11 -10.12 59.75
CA TYR A 352 -2.68 -10.15 59.44
C TYR A 352 -2.47 -9.92 57.94
N ARG A 353 -1.25 -9.55 57.55
CA ARG A 353 -0.89 -9.43 56.14
C ARG A 353 -0.30 -10.72 55.62
N ARG A 354 -0.82 -11.18 54.49
CA ARG A 354 -0.38 -12.40 53.83
C ARG A 354 -0.11 -12.14 52.34
N PRO A 355 0.98 -12.69 51.77
CA PRO A 355 1.13 -12.77 50.32
C PRO A 355 0.13 -13.78 49.74
N ILE A 356 -0.57 -13.37 48.69
CA ILE A 356 -1.54 -14.18 47.95
C ILE A 356 -0.99 -14.41 46.55
N GLU A 357 -0.98 -15.66 46.10
CA GLU A 357 -0.70 -16.00 44.71
C GLU A 357 -1.97 -15.75 43.88
N VAL A 358 -1.85 -14.96 42.82
CA VAL A 358 -2.96 -14.60 41.94
C VAL A 358 -2.59 -14.93 40.49
N ASP A 359 -3.60 -15.34 39.72
CA ASP A 359 -3.49 -15.38 38.26
C ASP A 359 -3.97 -14.03 37.72
N ALA A 360 -3.12 -13.37 36.93
CA ALA A 360 -3.32 -12.00 36.51
C ALA A 360 -3.53 -11.90 35.01
N ASP A 361 -4.56 -11.16 34.62
CA ASP A 361 -4.79 -10.69 33.27
C ASP A 361 -3.90 -9.46 32.99
N GLU A 362 -3.95 -8.95 31.76
CA GLU A 362 -3.23 -7.75 31.33
C GLU A 362 -3.59 -6.47 32.10
N THR A 363 -4.76 -6.42 32.75
CA THR A 363 -5.24 -5.23 33.47
C THR A 363 -5.31 -5.39 34.98
N GLY A 364 -5.18 -6.61 35.51
CA GLY A 364 -5.46 -6.87 36.91
C GLY A 364 -5.78 -8.34 37.20
N PHE A 365 -6.43 -8.60 38.33
CA PHE A 365 -6.70 -9.96 38.81
C PHE A 365 -7.98 -10.02 39.64
N TRP A 366 -8.44 -11.25 39.89
CA TRP A 366 -9.60 -11.53 40.74
C TRP A 366 -9.15 -12.00 42.12
N LEU A 367 -9.84 -11.54 43.16
CA LEU A 367 -9.71 -12.06 44.52
C LEU A 367 -11.05 -12.56 45.04
N GLU A 368 -11.02 -13.69 45.73
CA GLU A 368 -12.16 -14.27 46.43
C GLU A 368 -12.15 -13.85 47.91
N GLN A 369 -13.34 -13.63 48.47
CA GLN A 369 -13.52 -13.22 49.85
C GLN A 369 -13.14 -14.36 50.81
N GLN A 370 -13.50 -15.60 50.48
CA GLN A 370 -13.17 -16.76 51.29
C GLN A 370 -11.95 -17.46 50.68
N LEU A 371 -10.80 -17.37 51.36
CA LEU A 371 -9.57 -18.00 50.88
C LEU A 371 -9.51 -19.47 51.28
N ASN A 372 -9.87 -19.76 52.54
CA ASN A 372 -9.89 -21.12 53.13
C ASN A 372 -11.02 -21.21 54.18
N GLU A 373 -11.22 -22.38 54.80
CA GLU A 373 -12.21 -22.55 55.89
C GLU A 373 -11.95 -21.65 57.11
N ALA A 374 -10.68 -21.27 57.35
CA ALA A 374 -10.25 -20.48 58.51
C ALA A 374 -9.89 -19.03 58.17
N GLU A 375 -9.81 -18.67 56.88
CA GLU A 375 -9.25 -17.41 56.40
C GLU A 375 -10.21 -16.72 55.43
N GLU A 376 -10.55 -15.47 55.74
CA GLU A 376 -11.44 -14.61 54.97
C GLU A 376 -10.75 -13.27 54.73
N MET A 377 -10.82 -12.73 53.52
CA MET A 377 -10.37 -11.37 53.22
C MET A 377 -11.12 -10.36 54.08
N LEU A 378 -10.38 -9.39 54.63
CA LEU A 378 -11.00 -8.35 55.43
C LEU A 378 -11.81 -7.38 54.54
N GLU A 379 -13.08 -7.17 54.86
CA GLU A 379 -13.91 -6.17 54.17
C GLU A 379 -13.34 -4.76 54.40
N ASN A 380 -13.16 -4.01 53.30
CA ASN A 380 -12.41 -2.75 53.25
C ASN A 380 -10.94 -2.85 53.71
N GLY A 381 -10.39 -4.06 53.76
CA GLY A 381 -8.97 -4.31 54.02
C GLY A 381 -8.08 -3.74 52.92
N LEU A 382 -6.84 -3.38 53.28
CA LEU A 382 -5.84 -2.92 52.33
C LEU A 382 -5.27 -4.13 51.55
N VAL A 383 -5.29 -4.02 50.23
CA VAL A 383 -4.54 -4.90 49.32
C VAL A 383 -3.44 -4.05 48.69
N VAL A 384 -2.24 -4.60 48.60
CA VAL A 384 -1.04 -3.93 48.10
C VAL A 384 -0.39 -4.80 47.04
N VAL A 385 -0.07 -4.21 45.89
CA VAL A 385 0.45 -4.94 44.73
C VAL A 385 1.79 -4.35 44.27
N ASP A 386 2.76 -5.22 44.08
CA ASP A 386 4.05 -4.94 43.45
C ASP A 386 4.06 -5.61 42.07
N TYR A 387 4.27 -4.83 41.00
CA TYR A 387 4.22 -5.35 39.63
C TYR A 387 5.05 -4.53 38.65
N HIS A 388 5.36 -5.18 37.53
CA HIS A 388 6.01 -4.59 36.37
C HIS A 388 4.99 -4.45 35.24
N TRP A 389 4.96 -3.28 34.61
CA TRP A 389 4.06 -3.00 33.48
C TRP A 389 4.82 -2.44 32.29
N PHE A 390 4.22 -2.58 31.11
CA PHE A 390 4.80 -2.10 29.87
C PHE A 390 4.47 -0.63 29.64
N MET A 391 5.50 0.22 29.55
CA MET A 391 5.30 1.64 29.29
C MET A 391 4.86 1.88 27.85
N PRO A 392 3.87 2.77 27.63
CA PRO A 392 3.45 3.12 26.29
C PRO A 392 4.56 3.92 25.61
N ARG A 393 4.75 3.67 24.31
CA ARG A 393 5.81 4.25 23.50
C ARG A 393 5.30 4.48 22.08
N ILE A 394 5.66 5.60 21.47
CA ILE A 394 5.36 5.87 20.07
C ILE A 394 6.66 5.80 19.28
N ASP A 395 6.81 4.76 18.47
CA ASP A 395 7.94 4.58 17.58
C ASP A 395 7.66 5.23 16.22
N LEU A 396 8.71 5.65 15.52
CA LEU A 396 8.61 6.23 14.19
C LEU A 396 9.29 5.31 13.17
N LEU A 397 8.56 4.94 12.13
CA LEU A 397 9.10 4.24 10.98
C LEU A 397 9.50 5.26 9.92
N VAL A 398 10.77 5.21 9.53
CA VAL A 398 11.35 6.11 8.55
C VAL A 398 11.92 5.33 7.37
N LEU A 399 11.81 5.91 6.18
CA LEU A 399 12.52 5.47 5.00
C LEU A 399 13.81 6.27 4.86
N THR A 400 14.93 5.55 4.75
CA THR A 400 16.26 6.12 4.50
C THR A 400 16.44 6.45 3.01
N PRO A 401 17.35 7.37 2.63
CA PRO A 401 17.70 7.64 1.23
C PRO A 401 18.16 6.40 0.45
N ASN A 402 18.61 5.35 1.15
CA ASN A 402 19.08 4.11 0.56
C ASN A 402 17.93 3.11 0.28
N GLY A 403 16.69 3.46 0.62
CA GLY A 403 15.52 2.60 0.44
C GLY A 403 15.31 1.57 1.57
N HIS A 404 16.01 1.69 2.70
CA HIS A 404 15.76 0.85 3.88
C HIS A 404 14.75 1.51 4.82
N VAL A 405 13.87 0.70 5.39
CA VAL A 405 12.93 1.12 6.44
C VAL A 405 13.57 0.87 7.80
N GLU A 406 13.74 1.93 8.57
CA GLU A 406 14.32 1.89 9.91
C GLU A 406 13.31 2.36 10.96
N ARG A 407 13.45 1.86 12.18
CA ARG A 407 12.66 2.28 13.33
C ARG A 407 13.48 3.17 14.24
N ILE A 408 13.01 4.41 14.44
CA ILE A 408 13.51 5.30 15.47
C ILE A 408 12.61 5.13 16.70
N LYS A 409 13.21 4.74 17.83
CA LYS A 409 12.49 4.57 19.08
C LYS A 409 12.04 5.92 19.63
N GLY A 410 10.80 5.98 20.11
CA GLY A 410 10.32 7.11 20.89
C GLY A 410 10.81 7.11 22.32
N ALA A 411 10.53 8.19 23.04
CA ALA A 411 10.74 8.25 24.48
C ALA A 411 9.47 7.70 25.18
N PRO A 412 9.58 6.63 25.98
CA PRO A 412 8.44 6.13 26.74
C PRO A 412 8.07 7.11 27.85
N ASP A 413 6.77 7.31 28.07
CA ASP A 413 6.23 8.11 29.17
C ASP A 413 4.97 7.43 29.70
N ARG A 414 4.60 7.70 30.94
CA ARG A 414 3.47 7.08 31.64
C ARG A 414 2.11 7.48 31.07
N ILE A 415 1.97 8.73 30.63
CA ILE A 415 0.67 9.30 30.22
C ILE A 415 0.71 9.71 28.76
N ASN A 416 1.71 10.51 28.37
CA ASN A 416 1.80 11.10 27.03
C ASN A 416 3.14 10.75 26.37
N PRO A 417 3.29 9.54 25.81
CA PRO A 417 4.51 9.16 25.11
C PRO A 417 4.79 10.13 23.95
N GLN A 418 6.05 10.46 23.75
CA GLN A 418 6.46 11.44 22.73
C GLN A 418 7.05 10.74 21.52
N ALA A 419 6.46 11.01 20.36
CA ALA A 419 7.01 10.54 19.08
C ALA A 419 8.33 11.27 18.78
N PRO A 420 9.36 10.57 18.25
CA PRO A 420 10.59 11.20 17.86
C PRO A 420 10.38 12.08 16.61
N LEU A 421 11.20 13.11 16.44
CA LEU A 421 11.15 13.93 15.22
C LEU A 421 11.76 13.18 14.04
N VAL A 422 11.14 13.35 12.86
CA VAL A 422 11.66 12.82 11.60
C VAL A 422 12.98 13.53 11.27
N PRO A 423 14.11 12.81 11.10
CA PRO A 423 15.36 13.43 10.69
C PRO A 423 15.26 14.02 9.28
N HIS A 424 15.89 15.16 9.03
CA HIS A 424 15.79 15.88 7.73
C HIS A 424 16.19 15.07 6.50
N GLN A 425 17.03 14.04 6.65
CA GLN A 425 17.47 13.19 5.55
C GLN A 425 16.55 12.00 5.30
N HIS A 426 15.52 11.80 6.11
CA HIS A 426 14.64 10.64 6.07
C HIS A 426 13.21 11.08 5.75
N LEU A 427 12.39 10.11 5.32
CA LEU A 427 10.96 10.29 5.16
C LEU A 427 10.22 9.52 6.26
N GLY A 428 9.41 10.21 7.07
CA GLY A 428 8.54 9.55 8.04
C GLY A 428 7.40 8.84 7.33
N LEU A 429 7.27 7.53 7.51
CA LEU A 429 6.19 6.74 6.93
C LEU A 429 5.00 6.67 7.89
N ALA A 430 5.23 6.17 9.10
CA ALA A 430 4.19 5.96 10.09
C ALA A 430 4.70 6.10 11.52
N GLN A 431 3.81 6.54 12.40
CA GLN A 431 3.98 6.45 13.85
C GLN A 431 3.29 5.16 14.33
N VAL A 432 4.03 4.36 15.07
CA VAL A 432 3.56 3.10 15.65
C VAL A 432 3.41 3.33 17.14
N GLN A 433 2.17 3.48 17.59
CA GLN A 433 1.84 3.50 19.01
C GLN A 433 1.87 2.05 19.51
N GLN A 434 2.92 1.73 20.25
CA GLN A 434 3.15 0.37 20.72
C GLN A 434 2.15 0.02 21.81
N HIS A 435 1.47 -1.10 21.61
CA HIS A 435 0.72 -1.80 22.63
C HIS A 435 1.38 -3.16 22.82
N TRP A 436 1.88 -3.42 24.02
CA TRP A 436 2.71 -4.61 24.31
C TRP A 436 1.91 -5.79 24.86
N GLY A 437 0.60 -5.63 25.05
CA GLY A 437 -0.33 -6.69 25.44
C GLY A 437 -0.91 -7.42 24.23
N SER A 438 -2.14 -7.91 24.38
CA SER A 438 -2.87 -8.70 23.40
C SER A 438 -3.37 -7.88 22.21
N ALA A 439 -3.62 -6.58 22.40
CA ALA A 439 -4.09 -5.72 21.33
C ALA A 439 -2.95 -5.36 20.35
N PRO A 440 -3.21 -5.32 19.04
CA PRO A 440 -2.20 -4.93 18.06
C PRO A 440 -1.80 -3.45 18.25
N PRO A 441 -0.56 -3.08 17.87
CA PRO A 441 -0.12 -1.70 17.92
C PRO A 441 -0.96 -0.83 16.97
N HIS A 442 -1.23 0.41 17.38
CA HIS A 442 -1.97 1.34 16.55
C HIS A 442 -1.01 2.07 15.60
N ILE A 443 -1.25 1.95 14.30
CA ILE A 443 -0.42 2.57 13.26
C ILE A 443 -1.14 3.79 12.71
N GLN A 444 -0.47 4.93 12.79
CA GLN A 444 -0.89 6.16 12.14
C GLN A 444 0.10 6.47 11.00
N ASN A 445 -0.37 6.37 9.75
CA ASN A 445 0.43 6.79 8.60
C ASN A 445 0.53 8.32 8.62
N ILE A 446 1.75 8.85 8.69
CA ILE A 446 2.04 10.29 8.79
C ILE A 446 2.79 10.82 7.57
N ALA A 447 3.02 9.95 6.58
CA ALA A 447 3.73 10.31 5.37
C ALA A 447 3.06 11.53 4.72
N ILE A 448 3.87 12.53 4.38
CA ILE A 448 3.40 13.69 3.63
C ILE A 448 3.22 13.24 2.19
N GLU A 449 1.99 13.30 1.69
CA GLU A 449 1.68 12.92 0.31
C GLU A 449 1.72 14.15 -0.60
N ALA A 450 2.26 13.98 -1.82
CA ALA A 450 2.17 14.99 -2.86
C ALA A 450 0.76 15.04 -3.44
N VAL A 451 0.21 16.25 -3.47
CA VAL A 451 -1.09 16.53 -4.08
C VAL A 451 -0.90 16.98 -5.52
N GLN A 452 -1.71 16.47 -6.44
CA GLN A 452 -1.66 16.90 -7.83
C GLN A 452 -2.16 18.34 -7.98
N MET A 453 -1.62 19.07 -8.97
CA MET A 453 -2.04 20.47 -9.24
C MET A 453 -3.54 20.59 -9.55
N THR A 454 -4.12 19.56 -10.18
CA THR A 454 -5.57 19.50 -10.44
C THR A 454 -6.36 19.48 -9.14
N ASP A 455 -5.93 18.67 -8.16
CA ASP A 455 -6.62 18.55 -6.87
C ASP A 455 -6.47 19.82 -6.03
N LEU A 456 -5.31 20.50 -6.10
CA LEU A 456 -5.12 21.81 -5.50
C LEU A 456 -6.08 22.85 -6.11
N ALA A 457 -6.26 22.85 -7.43
CA ALA A 457 -7.22 23.74 -8.09
C ALA A 457 -8.67 23.44 -7.68
N LEU A 458 -9.03 22.16 -7.57
CA LEU A 458 -10.35 21.75 -7.08
C LEU A 458 -10.58 22.15 -5.62
N MET A 459 -9.60 21.97 -4.75
CA MET A 459 -9.70 22.43 -3.35
C MET A 459 -9.86 23.95 -3.27
N GLN A 460 -9.15 24.72 -4.10
CA GLN A 460 -9.33 26.18 -4.15
C GLN A 460 -10.74 26.58 -4.61
N GLN A 461 -11.30 25.87 -5.59
CA GLN A 461 -12.69 26.05 -6.01
C GLN A 461 -13.66 25.73 -4.87
N GLN A 462 -13.52 24.58 -4.21
CA GLN A 462 -14.34 24.19 -3.06
C GLN A 462 -14.27 25.20 -1.91
N ILE A 463 -13.08 25.76 -1.63
CA ILE A 463 -12.91 26.82 -0.62
C ILE A 463 -13.63 28.10 -1.04
N SER A 464 -13.53 28.49 -2.32
CA SER A 464 -14.26 29.64 -2.85
C SER A 464 -15.78 29.43 -2.73
N ASP A 465 -16.28 28.25 -3.07
CA ASP A 465 -17.69 27.91 -2.96
C ASP A 465 -18.15 27.95 -1.49
N LEU A 466 -17.35 27.45 -0.55
CA LEU A 466 -17.63 27.56 0.88
C LEU A 466 -17.71 29.02 1.33
N TYR A 467 -16.82 29.89 0.86
CA TYR A 467 -16.91 31.33 1.14
C TYR A 467 -18.16 31.98 0.57
N GLN A 468 -18.59 31.59 -0.64
CA GLN A 468 -19.83 32.06 -1.23
C GLN A 468 -21.04 31.61 -0.40
N LEU A 469 -21.10 30.33 0.00
CA LEU A 469 -22.15 29.81 0.87
C LEU A 469 -22.18 30.53 2.23
N LEU A 470 -21.02 30.77 2.84
CA LEU A 470 -20.92 31.53 4.08
C LEU A 470 -21.41 32.97 3.91
N ALA A 471 -21.12 33.61 2.78
CA ALA A 471 -21.59 34.96 2.48
C ALA A 471 -23.12 35.00 2.31
N ILE A 472 -23.70 34.02 1.63
CA ILE A 472 -25.16 33.87 1.49
C ILE A 472 -25.81 33.66 2.86
N GLU A 473 -25.26 32.78 3.70
CA GLU A 473 -25.77 32.56 5.06
C GLU A 473 -25.68 33.83 5.94
N ARG A 474 -24.62 34.64 5.76
CA ARG A 474 -24.53 35.95 6.43
C ARG A 474 -25.61 36.92 5.94
N LEU A 475 -25.84 37.02 4.64
CA LEU A 475 -26.88 37.87 4.06
C LEU A 475 -28.28 37.44 4.51
N ARG A 476 -28.51 36.13 4.58
CA ARG A 476 -29.75 35.54 5.08
C ARG A 476 -29.95 35.88 6.56
N ASN A 477 -28.93 35.71 7.40
CA ASN A 477 -28.99 36.04 8.81
C ASN A 477 -29.20 37.55 9.06
N ASP A 478 -28.53 38.43 8.31
CA ASP A 478 -28.75 39.88 8.40
C ASP A 478 -30.18 40.27 7.97
N THR A 479 -30.67 39.67 6.87
CA THR A 479 -32.06 39.85 6.41
C THR A 479 -33.08 39.40 7.45
N ASN A 480 -32.82 38.28 8.14
CA ASN A 480 -33.67 37.78 9.22
C ASN A 480 -33.63 38.70 10.45
N ALA A 481 -32.48 39.29 10.77
CA ALA A 481 -32.31 40.20 11.91
C ALA A 481 -33.05 41.54 11.71
N GLN A 482 -33.11 42.05 10.48
CA GLN A 482 -33.73 43.36 10.19
C GLN A 482 -35.27 43.36 10.28
N SER A 483 -35.96 42.21 10.10
CA SER A 483 -37.44 42.16 10.18
C SER A 483 -37.98 40.74 10.50
N PRO A 484 -37.95 40.31 11.77
CA PRO A 484 -38.31 38.94 12.15
C PRO A 484 -39.81 38.59 11.99
N ALA A 485 -40.71 39.58 12.01
CA ALA A 485 -42.15 39.34 12.06
C ALA A 485 -42.85 39.16 10.70
N SER A 486 -42.23 39.57 9.58
CA SER A 486 -42.86 39.59 8.25
C SER A 486 -42.32 38.57 7.24
N LYS A 487 -41.37 37.71 7.65
CA LYS A 487 -40.61 36.86 6.71
C LYS A 487 -40.48 35.40 7.18
N TYR A 488 -41.60 34.69 7.26
CA TYR A 488 -41.56 33.22 7.28
C TYR A 488 -41.49 32.72 5.83
N GLY A 489 -40.41 32.02 5.46
CA GLY A 489 -40.23 31.45 4.11
C GLY A 489 -39.51 32.32 3.07
N VAL A 490 -38.78 33.36 3.48
CA VAL A 490 -37.94 34.14 2.56
C VAL A 490 -36.55 33.49 2.45
N PHE A 491 -36.12 33.21 1.22
CA PHE A 491 -34.78 32.77 0.88
C PHE A 491 -34.08 33.81 0.00
N VAL A 492 -32.76 33.72 -0.08
CA VAL A 492 -31.91 34.55 -0.95
C VAL A 492 -31.24 33.61 -1.91
N ASP A 493 -31.38 33.86 -3.20
CA ASP A 493 -30.84 33.04 -4.28
C ASP A 493 -29.87 33.89 -5.13
N PRO A 494 -28.62 33.45 -5.31
CA PRO A 494 -27.66 34.11 -6.20
C PRO A 494 -27.94 33.89 -7.71
N PHE A 495 -28.97 33.12 -8.07
CA PHE A 495 -29.32 32.77 -9.45
C PHE A 495 -28.15 32.15 -10.23
N LEU A 496 -27.53 31.14 -9.63
CA LEU A 496 -26.46 30.36 -10.28
C LEU A 496 -27.01 29.06 -10.90
N ASP A 497 -28.05 28.49 -10.30
CA ASP A 497 -28.70 27.25 -10.72
C ASP A 497 -30.22 27.32 -10.52
N ASP A 498 -30.92 26.24 -10.91
CA ASP A 498 -32.38 26.14 -10.81
C ASP A 498 -32.84 25.46 -9.49
N ASP A 499 -31.96 25.26 -8.50
CA ASP A 499 -32.23 24.41 -7.32
C ASP A 499 -33.31 24.98 -6.39
N MET A 500 -33.44 26.31 -6.33
CA MET A 500 -34.46 27.00 -5.51
C MET A 500 -35.80 27.17 -6.25
N ARG A 501 -35.96 26.57 -7.43
CA ARG A 501 -37.17 26.69 -8.25
C ARG A 501 -38.16 25.56 -7.96
N ASP A 502 -39.45 25.91 -7.98
CA ASP A 502 -40.50 24.92 -7.76
C ASP A 502 -40.50 23.83 -8.86
N ILE A 503 -40.25 22.61 -8.43
CA ILE A 503 -40.31 21.42 -9.28
C ILE A 503 -41.79 21.14 -9.58
N GLY A 504 -42.18 21.22 -10.85
CA GLY A 504 -43.52 20.85 -11.33
C GLY A 504 -44.36 22.00 -11.88
N LEU A 505 -43.88 23.24 -11.82
CA LEU A 505 -44.47 24.38 -12.52
C LEU A 505 -43.67 24.73 -13.77
N GLU A 506 -44.36 25.17 -14.83
CA GLU A 506 -43.70 25.65 -16.04
C GLU A 506 -42.87 26.89 -15.72
N GLN A 507 -41.56 26.76 -15.94
CA GLN A 507 -40.58 27.77 -15.62
C GLN A 507 -40.45 28.76 -16.79
N SER A 508 -41.11 29.93 -16.68
CA SER A 508 -41.14 30.95 -17.74
C SER A 508 -39.93 31.89 -17.78
N ALA A 509 -38.97 31.69 -16.89
CA ALA A 509 -37.73 32.47 -16.78
C ALA A 509 -36.50 31.53 -16.89
N ALA A 510 -35.39 32.03 -17.41
CA ALA A 510 -34.10 31.36 -17.47
C ALA A 510 -33.08 32.14 -16.64
N ILE A 511 -32.26 31.41 -15.90
CA ILE A 511 -31.15 31.95 -15.14
C ILE A 511 -29.91 31.94 -16.04
N VAL A 512 -29.24 33.08 -16.19
CA VAL A 512 -28.01 33.23 -16.97
C VAL A 512 -27.05 34.17 -16.23
N ASP A 513 -25.86 33.67 -15.88
CA ASP A 513 -24.77 34.44 -15.26
C ASP A 513 -25.17 35.26 -14.02
N GLY A 514 -26.00 34.72 -13.12
CA GLY A 514 -26.44 35.41 -11.90
C GLY A 514 -27.67 36.31 -12.08
N GLU A 515 -28.27 36.33 -13.28
CA GLU A 515 -29.45 37.13 -13.59
C GLU A 515 -30.62 36.26 -14.07
N LEU A 516 -31.82 36.55 -13.56
CA LEU A 516 -33.08 35.94 -14.00
C LEU A 516 -33.66 36.72 -15.19
N MET A 517 -33.79 36.08 -16.36
CA MET A 517 -34.28 36.71 -17.60
C MET A 517 -35.31 35.84 -18.33
N LEU A 518 -35.96 36.36 -19.37
CA LEU A 518 -36.92 35.58 -20.18
C LEU A 518 -36.17 34.63 -21.14
N PRO A 519 -36.57 33.34 -21.25
CA PRO A 519 -35.94 32.38 -22.15
C PRO A 519 -36.21 32.74 -23.60
N MET A 520 -35.22 32.53 -24.47
CA MET A 520 -35.39 32.62 -25.91
C MET A 520 -35.56 31.20 -26.48
N ALA A 521 -36.74 30.89 -27.02
CA ALA A 521 -36.96 29.63 -27.72
C ALA A 521 -36.22 29.64 -29.07
N ALA A 522 -35.37 28.63 -29.30
CA ALA A 522 -34.72 28.39 -30.59
C ALA A 522 -35.21 27.06 -31.15
N GLU A 523 -35.72 27.07 -32.37
CA GLU A 523 -36.17 25.88 -33.08
C GLU A 523 -34.99 25.32 -33.89
N ILE A 524 -34.46 24.16 -33.48
CA ILE A 524 -33.32 23.51 -34.14
C ILE A 524 -33.87 22.41 -35.04
N THR A 525 -33.86 22.62 -36.35
CA THR A 525 -34.19 21.57 -37.31
C THR A 525 -32.98 20.64 -37.48
N GLN A 526 -33.03 19.48 -36.84
CA GLN A 526 -31.96 18.48 -36.92
C GLN A 526 -32.11 17.67 -38.21
N LEU A 527 -31.14 17.77 -39.13
CA LEU A 527 -31.04 16.90 -40.31
C LEU A 527 -30.62 15.49 -39.86
N SER A 528 -31.60 14.67 -39.50
CA SER A 528 -31.39 13.28 -39.10
C SER A 528 -31.78 12.35 -40.24
N GLN A 529 -30.79 11.89 -41.02
CA GLN A 529 -30.79 10.55 -41.65
C GLN A 529 -29.42 10.27 -42.33
N PRO A 530 -28.99 8.99 -42.38
CA PRO A 530 -27.66 8.62 -42.89
C PRO A 530 -27.57 8.50 -44.42
N GLN A 531 -28.65 8.78 -45.14
CA GLN A 531 -28.67 8.72 -46.61
C GLN A 531 -28.53 10.11 -47.22
N VAL A 532 -27.74 10.17 -48.30
CA VAL A 532 -27.64 11.35 -49.16
C VAL A 532 -29.02 11.65 -49.72
N GLN A 533 -29.63 12.76 -49.30
CA GLN A 533 -30.86 13.23 -49.93
C GLN A 533 -30.55 13.66 -51.35
N THR A 534 -31.10 12.93 -52.31
CA THR A 534 -31.08 13.28 -53.73
C THR A 534 -32.46 13.72 -54.17
N LEU A 535 -32.53 14.51 -55.25
CA LEU A 535 -33.80 14.87 -55.88
C LEU A 535 -34.44 13.61 -56.50
N PRO A 536 -35.78 13.57 -56.65
CA PRO A 536 -36.46 12.42 -57.26
C PRO A 536 -35.86 12.09 -58.64
N TYR A 537 -35.47 10.83 -58.85
CA TYR A 537 -34.94 10.31 -60.10
C TYR A 537 -35.59 8.96 -60.43
N GLU A 538 -35.61 8.60 -61.71
CA GLU A 538 -36.06 7.29 -62.19
C GLU A 538 -34.84 6.58 -62.79
N LEU A 539 -34.61 5.33 -62.38
CA LEU A 539 -33.51 4.52 -62.90
C LEU A 539 -33.98 3.75 -64.13
N GLU A 540 -33.16 3.77 -65.18
CA GLU A 540 -33.36 3.01 -66.41
C GLU A 540 -32.30 1.91 -66.49
N ASP A 541 -32.74 0.66 -66.67
CA ASP A 541 -31.85 -0.50 -66.75
C ASP A 541 -31.19 -0.59 -68.14
N VAL A 542 -29.92 -0.19 -68.24
CA VAL A 542 -29.17 -0.17 -69.52
C VAL A 542 -28.64 -1.56 -69.92
N LEU A 543 -28.46 -2.48 -68.97
CA LEU A 543 -27.99 -3.84 -69.25
C LEU A 543 -28.45 -4.82 -68.17
N VAL A 544 -29.25 -5.81 -68.54
CA VAL A 544 -29.77 -6.85 -67.63
C VAL A 544 -29.37 -8.23 -68.15
N GLN A 545 -28.78 -9.07 -67.30
CA GLN A 545 -28.45 -10.47 -67.56
C GLN A 545 -29.42 -11.36 -66.76
N GLU A 546 -30.56 -11.70 -67.36
CA GLU A 546 -31.65 -12.42 -66.67
C GLU A 546 -31.41 -13.94 -66.52
N SER A 547 -30.29 -14.47 -67.00
CA SER A 547 -30.04 -15.92 -67.00
C SER A 547 -28.63 -16.29 -66.56
N ARG A 548 -28.55 -17.18 -65.57
CA ARG A 548 -27.33 -17.85 -65.13
C ARG A 548 -27.56 -19.35 -65.19
N THR A 549 -26.59 -20.12 -65.67
CA THR A 549 -26.60 -21.58 -65.59
C THR A 549 -26.28 -22.02 -64.15
N GLY A 550 -27.16 -22.81 -63.55
CA GLY A 550 -26.92 -23.50 -62.28
C GLY A 550 -26.37 -24.91 -62.50
N GLU A 551 -25.74 -25.48 -61.47
CA GLU A 551 -25.29 -26.87 -61.44
C GLU A 551 -26.25 -27.73 -60.61
N MET A 552 -26.45 -28.99 -61.01
CA MET A 552 -27.28 -29.98 -60.30
C MET A 552 -26.46 -31.25 -60.06
N LYS A 553 -26.45 -31.78 -58.83
CA LYS A 553 -25.70 -32.99 -58.47
C LYS A 553 -26.38 -34.25 -59.02
N ILE A 554 -25.60 -35.10 -59.68
CA ILE A 554 -26.01 -36.35 -60.33
C ILE A 554 -25.90 -37.51 -59.33
N ASN A 555 -26.71 -37.51 -58.26
CA ASN A 555 -27.00 -38.77 -57.54
C ASN A 555 -28.24 -38.65 -56.62
N PRO A 556 -29.42 -39.13 -57.03
CA PRO A 556 -30.67 -38.95 -56.27
C PRO A 556 -30.91 -39.95 -55.13
N TYR A 557 -30.02 -40.92 -54.85
CA TYR A 557 -30.36 -42.06 -53.97
C TYR A 557 -29.31 -42.46 -52.92
N MET A 558 -28.37 -41.59 -52.56
CA MET A 558 -27.46 -41.87 -51.43
C MET A 558 -27.27 -40.66 -50.53
N ALA A 559 -28.26 -40.43 -49.67
CA ALA A 559 -28.12 -39.99 -48.27
C ALA A 559 -29.50 -39.49 -47.79
N PHE A 560 -30.31 -40.40 -47.26
CA PHE A 560 -31.44 -39.98 -46.43
C PHE A 560 -30.87 -39.48 -45.11
N GLU A 561 -30.92 -38.18 -44.88
CA GLU A 561 -30.81 -37.65 -43.52
C GLU A 561 -32.14 -37.95 -42.80
N PRO A 562 -32.12 -38.55 -41.60
CA PRO A 562 -33.34 -38.76 -40.83
C PRO A 562 -33.91 -37.41 -40.38
N LEU A 563 -35.18 -37.18 -40.71
CA LEU A 563 -36.07 -36.11 -40.21
C LEU A 563 -35.84 -35.84 -38.70
N PRO A 564 -35.65 -34.57 -38.32
CA PRO A 564 -36.77 -33.62 -38.24
C PRO A 564 -36.58 -32.33 -39.05
N ALA A 565 -37.69 -31.65 -39.38
CA ALA A 565 -37.69 -30.36 -40.08
C ALA A 565 -36.92 -29.28 -39.31
N ASP A 566 -35.99 -28.60 -39.97
CA ASP A 566 -35.23 -27.50 -39.38
C ASP A 566 -36.11 -26.25 -39.26
N VAL A 567 -36.28 -25.77 -38.02
CA VAL A 567 -36.95 -24.51 -37.70
C VAL A 567 -35.89 -23.47 -37.35
N THR A 568 -35.80 -22.41 -38.14
CA THR A 568 -34.87 -21.30 -37.90
C THR A 568 -35.63 -20.03 -37.50
N LEU A 569 -35.22 -19.45 -36.37
CA LEU A 569 -35.75 -18.20 -35.83
C LEU A 569 -34.92 -17.02 -36.35
N THR A 570 -35.57 -15.99 -36.91
CA THR A 570 -34.90 -14.75 -37.32
C THR A 570 -35.46 -13.54 -36.57
N PRO A 571 -34.66 -12.86 -35.73
CA PRO A 571 -33.30 -13.18 -35.30
C PRO A 571 -33.24 -14.30 -34.24
N SER A 572 -32.14 -15.05 -34.17
CA SER A 572 -31.94 -16.13 -33.19
C SER A 572 -31.53 -15.64 -31.80
N VAL A 573 -31.09 -14.37 -31.68
CA VAL A 573 -30.66 -13.73 -30.42
C VAL A 573 -31.13 -12.27 -30.40
N ASP A 574 -31.71 -11.80 -29.29
CA ASP A 574 -32.09 -10.39 -29.09
C ASP A 574 -31.19 -9.71 -28.04
N HIS A 575 -30.48 -8.65 -28.44
CA HIS A 575 -29.79 -7.75 -27.52
C HIS A 575 -30.49 -6.39 -27.52
N TRP A 576 -31.06 -6.01 -26.37
CA TRP A 576 -31.79 -4.75 -26.21
C TRP A 576 -31.14 -3.86 -25.15
N THR A 577 -30.95 -2.58 -25.47
CA THR A 577 -30.56 -1.53 -24.51
C THR A 577 -31.53 -0.37 -24.69
N GLN A 578 -32.23 0.01 -23.61
CA GLN A 578 -33.12 1.17 -23.61
C GLN A 578 -32.39 2.36 -23.00
N THR A 579 -32.26 3.43 -23.77
CA THR A 579 -31.69 4.70 -23.30
C THR A 579 -32.83 5.67 -23.01
N GLN A 580 -33.00 6.06 -21.75
CA GLN A 580 -33.96 7.10 -21.36
C GLN A 580 -33.16 8.37 -21.01
N THR A 581 -33.33 9.42 -21.81
CA THR A 581 -32.68 10.71 -21.58
C THR A 581 -33.67 11.63 -20.85
N GLN A 582 -33.31 12.07 -19.64
CA GLN A 582 -34.00 13.16 -18.95
C GLN A 582 -33.17 14.43 -19.11
N TRP A 583 -33.80 15.48 -19.64
CA TRP A 583 -33.17 16.79 -19.82
C TRP A 583 -33.42 17.64 -18.57
N THR A 584 -32.36 18.20 -17.98
CA THR A 584 -32.49 19.42 -17.18
C THR A 584 -32.79 20.59 -18.13
N SER A 585 -33.45 21.64 -17.64
CA SER A 585 -33.83 22.85 -18.38
C SER A 585 -32.71 23.32 -19.33
N PRO A 586 -32.99 23.55 -20.63
CA PRO A 586 -31.98 24.05 -21.56
C PRO A 586 -31.61 25.50 -21.24
N ILE A 587 -30.38 25.73 -20.80
CA ILE A 587 -29.83 27.07 -20.56
C ILE A 587 -29.37 27.66 -21.90
N THR A 588 -29.98 28.77 -22.32
CA THR A 588 -29.60 29.48 -23.55
C THR A 588 -28.66 30.62 -23.22
N ARG A 589 -27.38 30.51 -23.62
CA ARG A 589 -26.38 31.59 -23.45
C ARG A 589 -26.41 32.54 -24.65
N ARG A 590 -26.52 33.85 -24.40
CA ARG A 590 -26.45 34.90 -25.43
C ARG A 590 -25.12 35.64 -25.37
N LEU A 591 -24.23 35.39 -26.34
CA LEU A 591 -23.01 36.18 -26.53
C LEU A 591 -23.25 37.22 -27.64
N THR A 592 -23.31 38.50 -27.27
CA THR A 592 -23.37 39.59 -28.25
C THR A 592 -21.97 40.17 -28.43
N SER A 593 -21.36 39.96 -29.61
CA SER A 593 -20.09 40.60 -29.98
C SER A 593 -20.28 41.45 -31.24
N GLY A 594 -20.06 42.76 -31.14
CA GLY A 594 -19.99 43.69 -32.26
C GLY A 594 -20.59 45.09 -31.98
N GLY A 595 -19.94 46.14 -32.50
CA GLY A 595 -20.41 47.53 -32.50
C GLY A 595 -20.59 48.08 -33.92
N GLY A 596 -21.61 48.93 -34.11
CA GLY A 596 -21.97 49.53 -35.40
C GLY A 596 -23.16 48.86 -36.10
N ARG A 597 -23.46 49.26 -37.35
CA ARG A 597 -24.65 48.85 -38.15
C ARG A 597 -24.71 47.37 -38.56
N VAL A 598 -23.73 46.54 -38.17
CA VAL A 598 -23.75 45.09 -38.42
C VAL A 598 -23.80 44.38 -37.07
N ARG A 599 -24.98 43.83 -36.74
CA ARG A 599 -25.21 43.07 -35.51
C ARG A 599 -25.25 41.58 -35.88
N ARG A 600 -24.15 40.86 -35.65
CA ARG A 600 -24.14 39.39 -35.74
C ARG A 600 -24.50 38.84 -34.37
N VAL A 601 -25.60 38.10 -34.28
CA VAL A 601 -26.02 37.39 -33.07
C VAL A 601 -25.51 35.96 -33.21
N ILE A 602 -24.66 35.52 -32.28
CA ILE A 602 -24.22 34.13 -32.19
C ILE A 602 -24.87 33.57 -30.92
N THR A 603 -25.82 32.67 -31.10
CA THR A 603 -26.44 31.90 -30.01
C THR A 603 -25.70 30.58 -29.90
N GLN A 604 -25.16 30.27 -28.73
CA GLN A 604 -24.54 28.97 -28.45
C GLN A 604 -25.35 28.27 -27.36
N THR A 605 -25.87 27.08 -27.69
CA THR A 605 -26.50 26.18 -26.72
C THR A 605 -25.46 25.15 -26.31
N SER A 606 -25.17 25.05 -25.01
CA SER A 606 -24.27 24.03 -24.46
C SER A 606 -25.09 23.02 -23.68
N THR A 607 -25.13 21.78 -24.16
CA THR A 607 -25.70 20.65 -23.42
C THR A 607 -24.59 19.93 -22.69
N GLU A 608 -24.58 20.03 -21.37
CA GLU A 608 -23.61 19.36 -20.50
C GLU A 608 -24.25 18.13 -19.85
N ARG A 609 -23.55 16.99 -19.89
CA ARG A 609 -24.07 15.71 -19.41
C ARG A 609 -23.81 15.58 -17.91
N VAL A 610 -24.83 15.87 -17.10
CA VAL A 610 -24.74 15.92 -15.63
C VAL A 610 -24.57 14.53 -14.98
N GLY A 611 -25.02 13.44 -15.63
CA GLY A 611 -24.79 12.08 -15.11
C GLY A 611 -25.27 10.96 -16.03
N VAL A 612 -24.83 9.72 -15.74
CA VAL A 612 -25.29 8.49 -16.40
C VAL A 612 -25.55 7.43 -15.33
N ARG A 613 -26.75 6.84 -15.32
CA ARG A 613 -27.10 5.71 -14.47
C ARG A 613 -27.50 4.52 -15.34
N ARG A 614 -26.91 3.35 -15.08
CA ARG A 614 -27.25 2.09 -15.75
C ARG A 614 -27.96 1.19 -14.75
N GLN A 615 -29.13 0.67 -15.13
CA GLN A 615 -29.88 -0.30 -14.35
C GLN A 615 -30.37 -1.43 -15.25
N GLN A 616 -30.51 -2.63 -14.69
CA GLN A 616 -31.02 -3.80 -15.39
C GLN A 616 -32.54 -3.68 -15.53
N ALA A 617 -33.08 -3.92 -16.72
CA ALA A 617 -34.52 -3.81 -16.97
C ALA A 617 -35.29 -4.92 -16.25
N GLU A 618 -36.41 -4.59 -15.60
CA GLU A 618 -37.23 -5.54 -14.83
C GLU A 618 -38.12 -6.44 -15.72
N PHE A 619 -38.49 -5.97 -16.90
CA PHE A 619 -39.38 -6.71 -17.83
C PHE A 619 -38.83 -6.72 -19.26
N LEU A 620 -39.07 -7.84 -19.96
CA LEU A 620 -38.73 -7.99 -21.38
C LEU A 620 -39.82 -7.31 -22.25
N ARG A 621 -39.41 -6.72 -23.38
CA ARG A 621 -40.34 -6.08 -24.33
C ARG A 621 -41.02 -7.11 -25.25
N THR A 622 -42.20 -6.77 -25.78
CA THR A 622 -42.83 -7.53 -26.87
C THR A 622 -42.13 -7.26 -28.21
N ARG A 623 -41.90 -8.30 -29.03
CA ARG A 623 -41.28 -8.20 -30.36
C ARG A 623 -41.86 -9.25 -31.32
N TRP A 624 -41.97 -8.89 -32.60
CA TRP A 624 -42.29 -9.83 -33.69
C TRP A 624 -41.05 -10.64 -34.10
N VAL A 625 -41.20 -11.96 -34.25
CA VAL A 625 -40.15 -12.89 -34.67
C VAL A 625 -40.61 -13.65 -35.90
N ASN A 626 -39.73 -13.80 -36.88
CA ASN A 626 -40.02 -14.56 -38.09
C ASN A 626 -39.51 -15.99 -37.96
N PHE A 627 -40.29 -16.94 -38.47
CA PHE A 627 -39.95 -18.36 -38.48
C PHE A 627 -39.81 -18.82 -39.93
N ALA A 628 -38.71 -19.48 -40.25
CA ALA A 628 -38.54 -20.20 -41.51
C ALA A 628 -38.43 -21.68 -41.22
N ILE A 629 -39.29 -22.48 -41.86
CA ILE A 629 -39.35 -23.93 -41.70
C ILE A 629 -39.02 -24.56 -43.05
N SER A 630 -38.07 -25.50 -43.06
CA SER A 630 -37.63 -26.19 -44.27
C SER A 630 -37.60 -27.70 -44.04
N GLY A 631 -37.85 -28.48 -45.10
CA GLY A 631 -37.81 -29.94 -45.05
C GLY A 631 -39.14 -30.66 -45.33
N PHE A 632 -40.17 -29.95 -45.79
CA PHE A 632 -41.43 -30.55 -46.25
C PHE A 632 -41.34 -31.06 -47.68
N ASP A 633 -41.94 -32.22 -47.96
CA ASP A 633 -42.08 -32.76 -49.32
C ASP A 633 -43.21 -32.05 -50.10
N SER A 634 -43.17 -32.16 -51.43
CA SER A 634 -44.19 -31.57 -52.31
C SER A 634 -45.59 -32.14 -52.03
N GLY A 635 -46.43 -31.36 -51.36
CA GLY A 635 -47.82 -31.72 -51.03
C GLY A 635 -48.09 -31.96 -49.54
N GLU A 636 -47.06 -31.87 -48.69
CA GLU A 636 -47.19 -31.97 -47.24
C GLU A 636 -47.72 -30.64 -46.65
N GLN A 637 -48.78 -30.71 -45.85
CA GLN A 637 -49.42 -29.54 -45.24
C GLN A 637 -49.02 -29.43 -43.75
N LEU A 638 -48.60 -28.23 -43.33
CA LEU A 638 -48.32 -27.92 -41.94
C LEU A 638 -49.64 -27.88 -41.13
N ASP A 639 -49.77 -28.76 -40.13
CA ASP A 639 -51.00 -28.89 -39.32
C ASP A 639 -51.04 -27.86 -38.16
N SER A 640 -49.96 -27.77 -37.37
CA SER A 640 -49.84 -26.77 -36.30
C SER A 640 -48.39 -26.40 -36.01
N LEU A 641 -48.17 -25.16 -35.55
CA LEU A 641 -46.87 -24.66 -35.09
C LEU A 641 -47.01 -24.13 -33.66
N LEU A 642 -46.25 -24.70 -32.72
CA LEU A 642 -46.27 -24.33 -31.31
C LEU A 642 -44.91 -23.76 -30.91
N PHE A 643 -44.91 -22.59 -30.26
CA PHE A 643 -43.73 -22.05 -29.59
C PHE A 643 -44.05 -21.86 -28.11
N ASP A 644 -43.30 -22.56 -27.25
CA ASP A 644 -43.51 -22.59 -25.79
C ASP A 644 -44.97 -22.90 -25.38
N GLY A 645 -45.61 -23.83 -26.08
CA GLY A 645 -46.99 -24.27 -25.82
C GLY A 645 -48.09 -23.35 -26.35
N ILE A 646 -47.74 -22.25 -27.03
CA ILE A 646 -48.69 -21.31 -27.66
C ILE A 646 -48.73 -21.55 -29.17
N GLU A 647 -49.93 -21.67 -29.73
CA GLU A 647 -50.16 -21.83 -31.17
C GLU A 647 -49.86 -20.53 -31.92
N ILE A 648 -48.97 -20.59 -32.90
CA ILE A 648 -48.59 -19.45 -33.74
C ILE A 648 -49.53 -19.39 -34.94
N ILE A 649 -50.26 -18.28 -35.06
CA ILE A 649 -51.11 -18.02 -36.22
C ILE A 649 -50.21 -17.56 -37.38
N SER A 650 -50.17 -18.33 -38.46
CA SER A 650 -49.48 -17.92 -39.68
C SER A 650 -50.34 -16.92 -40.46
N GLU A 651 -49.86 -15.70 -40.62
CA GLU A 651 -50.42 -14.75 -41.57
C GLU A 651 -49.71 -14.97 -42.91
N VAL A 652 -50.27 -15.85 -43.76
CA VAL A 652 -49.73 -16.09 -45.10
C VAL A 652 -50.00 -14.84 -45.95
N GLN A 653 -48.99 -13.98 -46.11
CA GLN A 653 -49.01 -12.95 -47.15
C GLN A 653 -48.77 -13.64 -48.51
N ALA A 654 -49.77 -13.52 -49.39
CA ALA A 654 -49.79 -14.07 -50.74
C ALA A 654 -48.79 -13.41 -51.69
#